data_AF-A0A4Y8PWT9-F1
#
_entry.id   AF-A0A4Y8PWT9-F1
#
_cell.length_a   1.000
_cell.length_b   1.000
_cell.length_c   1.000
_cell.angle_alpha   90.00
_cell.angle_beta   90.00
_cell.angle_gamma   90.00
#
_symmetry.space_group_name_H-M   'P 1'
#
loop_
_entity.id
_entity.type
_entity.pdbx_description
1 polymer ?
#
loop_
_entity_poly.entity_id
_entity_poly.type
_entity_poly.pdbx_seq_one_letter_code
_entity_poly.pdbx_strand_id
1 'polypeptide(L)'
;MTSQSGPSPMDYAVALTGAHPELSSPDPALSAVVVGYINSQSNPLYNLGTSISQQGPATVSGGWATLVQAGTLGTSPVYQYNLSATTLNAAGPLIQGTLQLVKQDNALENKLWAVQAGSSGSYQPVTPPLAGYTWTANQFDAQYGMAIVSLSVNTQTLEVQAVLENVYPAFYSVYVEFLDENGAMLRPDNWTSRLPQNSPLETETMKFAGLLAPTLMIEGMQAGASAITIGFTAPSGTASVRWTFGTLGALGWNAVASPLPWLVSAVLGYAVPWIMKSAGNFTTPDWYNSLTTDVKVLNELMGAAAALTQAQSAQEAIDQLSASIGTLLFGGSLPNLLKKLRNAYDDNALIQAAQGINWPLSGFASTLQTGVVSGIVETLSVPAVFSQTTSMQLIVSSAVQVVPDPRHGAWPLTAVRYELHWQGNGQSRSATDEMQGLWTESPLAADFANVPREACVTAAITVYDSAGAVVGQGTAQGTAAVPLVLTLSEAASTASDGYRPAMQLAYDPQTGYSWQPAASMGTATLANLDCSNVGTHLCQLTGLSLNVADNTLLFGWRASGTQASPCSAGGSSGQQLYRLEAISISSNPGIALNPPSCGFYTFTTLAAGDEASDNLFFDTRTAPFALRDMKLGEAGAFEFPTGRSRGYLTLSTVSDLAVHPAGFAAAVSASANMLQIVQLSDQPVADAAAPGPYAIGGTGTRAGLLQQPVAVEVAPDGGLLVLEAGNRRLQAFDIYGNNYNYFGSSPCLTLRQDASVHYLDLAVDGGGRLYVLSYKGSGAQTSDYSLDVYDADGTLLSTTVNVNAAKIAVDAWNNLYASGYSLVQGAGGDVSPVIGVWTPTATT
;
A
#
# COMPACT_ATOMS: atom_id res chain seq x y z
N MET A 1 40.01 40.53 21.30
CA MET A 1 39.17 40.42 20.09
C MET A 1 39.03 38.94 19.77
N THR A 2 38.03 38.28 20.37
CA THR A 2 37.67 36.90 20.03
C THR A 2 36.70 36.98 18.85
N SER A 3 37.19 36.69 17.64
CA SER A 3 36.33 36.47 16.49
C SER A 3 35.45 35.26 16.78
N GLN A 4 34.15 35.46 17.00
CA GLN A 4 33.20 34.36 16.81
C GLN A 4 33.25 34.02 15.32
N SER A 5 34.00 32.97 14.97
CA SER A 5 33.91 32.36 13.64
C SER A 5 32.47 31.88 13.48
N GLY A 6 31.78 32.33 12.44
CA GLY A 6 30.45 31.83 12.10
C GLY A 6 30.44 30.31 11.89
N PRO A 7 29.25 29.70 11.74
CA PRO A 7 29.13 28.26 11.52
C PRO A 7 29.99 27.80 10.34
N SER A 8 30.69 26.68 10.50
CA SER A 8 31.46 26.06 9.42
C SER A 8 30.52 25.43 8.38
N PRO A 9 31.00 25.13 7.16
CA PRO A 9 30.23 24.36 6.18
C PRO A 9 29.70 23.02 6.74
N MET A 10 30.42 22.41 7.69
CA MET A 10 30.00 21.18 8.33
C MET A 10 28.83 21.41 9.31
N ASP A 11 28.84 22.51 10.04
CA ASP A 11 27.74 22.86 10.94
C ASP A 11 26.44 23.08 10.15
N TYR A 12 26.53 23.72 8.97
CA TYR A 12 25.41 23.83 8.05
C TYR A 12 24.95 22.46 7.52
N ALA A 13 25.88 21.58 7.14
CA ALA A 13 25.52 20.24 6.66
C ALA A 13 24.72 19.44 7.72
N VAL A 14 25.14 19.50 8.98
CA VAL A 14 24.42 18.86 10.10
C VAL A 14 23.07 19.51 10.33
N ALA A 15 23.00 20.85 10.38
CA ALA A 15 21.77 21.58 10.64
C ALA A 15 20.72 21.37 9.53
N LEU A 16 21.13 21.37 8.26
CA LEU A 16 20.27 21.13 7.11
C LEU A 16 19.69 19.71 7.12
N THR A 17 20.52 18.72 7.41
CA THR A 17 20.07 17.32 7.49
C THR A 17 19.10 17.13 8.65
N GLY A 18 19.44 17.67 9.82
CA GLY A 18 18.59 17.64 11.01
C GLY A 18 17.37 18.56 10.94
N ALA A 19 17.19 19.32 9.86
CA ALA A 19 15.99 20.12 9.63
C ALA A 19 14.88 19.33 8.93
N HIS A 20 15.19 18.19 8.31
CA HIS A 20 14.19 17.34 7.69
C HIS A 20 13.09 16.96 8.72
N PRO A 21 11.79 17.08 8.42
CA PRO A 21 10.74 16.89 9.41
C PRO A 21 10.73 15.54 10.13
N GLU A 22 11.08 14.46 9.44
CA GLU A 22 11.20 13.13 10.07
C GLU A 22 12.53 12.90 10.82
N LEU A 23 13.39 13.92 10.89
CA LEU A 23 14.66 13.93 11.63
C LEU A 23 14.75 15.08 12.65
N SER A 24 13.86 16.07 12.57
CA SER A 24 13.88 17.24 13.42
C SER A 24 13.12 16.99 14.72
N SER A 25 13.64 17.57 15.81
CA SER A 25 12.92 17.68 17.07
C SER A 25 13.40 18.90 17.83
N PRO A 26 12.49 19.67 18.46
CA PRO A 26 12.87 20.70 19.40
C PRO A 26 13.26 20.14 20.78
N ASP A 27 13.03 18.84 21.06
CA ASP A 27 13.58 18.17 22.25
C ASP A 27 15.10 17.99 22.08
N PRO A 28 15.94 18.62 22.92
CA PRO A 28 17.39 18.51 22.83
C PRO A 28 17.92 17.08 22.95
N ALA A 29 17.25 16.20 23.71
CA ALA A 29 17.67 14.82 23.89
C ALA A 29 17.47 14.02 22.59
N LEU A 30 16.33 14.18 21.93
CA LEU A 30 16.06 13.54 20.63
C LEU A 30 16.95 14.13 19.53
N SER A 31 17.10 15.46 19.50
CA SER A 31 17.98 16.12 18.53
C SER A 31 19.44 15.65 18.67
N ALA A 32 19.93 15.38 19.88
CA ALA A 32 21.28 14.87 20.09
C ALA A 32 21.48 13.45 19.52
N VAL A 33 20.48 12.57 19.64
CA VAL A 33 20.52 11.23 19.05
C VAL A 33 20.60 11.31 17.53
N VAL A 34 19.73 12.13 16.90
CA VAL A 34 19.74 12.32 15.44
C VAL A 34 21.07 12.89 14.96
N VAL A 35 21.63 13.90 15.64
CA VAL A 35 22.96 14.44 15.31
C VAL A 35 24.05 13.37 15.42
N GLY A 36 23.93 12.42 16.35
CA GLY A 36 24.79 11.24 16.42
C GLY A 36 24.74 10.40 15.14
N TYR A 37 23.54 10.12 14.62
CA TYR A 37 23.36 9.39 13.36
C TYR A 37 23.90 10.16 12.14
N ILE A 38 23.68 11.48 12.08
CA ILE A 38 24.24 12.32 11.02
C ILE A 38 25.78 12.24 11.03
N ASN A 39 26.40 12.42 12.21
CA ASN A 39 27.85 12.39 12.36
C ASN A 39 28.47 11.01 12.10
N SER A 40 27.70 9.92 12.25
CA SER A 40 28.17 8.57 11.92
C SER A 40 28.38 8.36 10.41
N GLN A 41 27.72 9.17 9.57
CA GLN A 41 27.79 9.09 8.11
C GLN A 41 28.88 10.00 7.53
N SER A 42 30.13 9.72 7.90
CA SER A 42 31.30 10.54 7.56
C SER A 42 31.42 10.92 6.07
N ASN A 43 31.23 9.98 5.14
CA ASN A 43 31.39 10.24 3.71
C ASN A 43 30.27 11.16 3.15
N PRO A 44 28.97 10.84 3.27
CA PRO A 44 27.90 11.75 2.83
C PRO A 44 27.96 13.12 3.52
N LEU A 45 28.29 13.15 4.82
CA LEU A 45 28.45 14.39 5.58
C LEU A 45 29.59 15.27 5.04
N TYR A 46 30.75 14.69 4.78
CA TYR A 46 31.87 15.41 4.19
C TYR A 46 31.57 15.91 2.78
N ASN A 47 30.84 15.13 1.97
CA ASN A 47 30.43 15.53 0.63
C ASN A 47 29.50 16.75 0.65
N LEU A 48 28.50 16.75 1.54
CA LEU A 48 27.61 17.90 1.72
C LEU A 48 28.38 19.14 2.22
N GLY A 49 29.22 18.99 3.24
CA GLY A 49 30.06 20.09 3.74
C GLY A 49 31.01 20.66 2.67
N THR A 50 31.57 19.79 1.83
CA THR A 50 32.42 20.20 0.69
C THR A 50 31.62 20.94 -0.37
N SER A 51 30.42 20.45 -0.72
CA SER A 51 29.51 21.12 -1.67
C SER A 51 29.13 22.52 -1.19
N ILE A 52 28.80 22.68 0.10
CA ILE A 52 28.52 23.99 0.71
C ILE A 52 29.76 24.88 0.64
N SER A 53 30.94 24.36 0.98
CA SER A 53 32.19 25.13 0.95
C SER A 53 32.56 25.61 -0.45
N GLN A 54 32.33 24.82 -1.50
CA GLN A 54 32.69 25.16 -2.88
C GLN A 54 31.83 26.28 -3.47
N GLN A 55 30.59 26.40 -3.03
CA GLN A 55 29.67 27.43 -3.50
C GLN A 55 29.91 28.80 -2.87
N GLY A 56 30.68 28.85 -1.77
CA GLY A 56 30.93 30.09 -1.03
C GLY A 56 29.75 30.51 -0.15
N PRO A 57 29.91 31.60 0.63
CA PRO A 57 28.94 32.03 1.63
C PRO A 57 27.60 32.44 1.00
N ALA A 58 26.51 32.34 1.79
CA ALA A 58 25.20 32.81 1.36
C ALA A 58 25.18 34.34 1.23
N THR A 59 24.69 34.84 0.09
CA THR A 59 24.56 36.26 -0.22
C THR A 59 23.18 36.54 -0.86
N VAL A 60 22.84 37.81 -1.04
CA VAL A 60 21.61 38.21 -1.76
C VAL A 60 21.62 37.83 -3.25
N SER A 61 22.79 37.49 -3.80
CA SER A 61 22.99 37.13 -5.21
C SER A 61 23.31 35.65 -5.45
N GLY A 62 23.44 34.83 -4.39
CA GLY A 62 23.75 33.40 -4.49
C GLY A 62 24.75 32.91 -3.44
N GLY A 63 25.30 31.72 -3.65
CA GLY A 63 26.16 30.98 -2.71
C GLY A 63 25.61 29.57 -2.46
N TRP A 64 25.97 28.94 -1.34
CA TRP A 64 25.32 27.69 -0.91
C TRP A 64 23.81 27.88 -0.65
N ALA A 65 23.40 29.11 -0.34
CA ALA A 65 22.02 29.58 -0.26
C ALA A 65 21.95 31.06 -0.68
N THR A 66 20.75 31.52 -1.04
CA THR A 66 20.45 32.93 -1.31
C THR A 66 19.72 33.55 -0.12
N LEU A 67 20.19 34.73 0.31
CA LEU A 67 19.54 35.52 1.36
C LEU A 67 18.31 36.25 0.82
N VAL A 68 17.14 35.95 1.37
CA VAL A 68 15.87 36.60 1.01
C VAL A 68 15.29 37.29 2.23
N GLN A 69 14.93 38.57 2.11
CA GLN A 69 14.28 39.31 3.20
C GLN A 69 12.83 38.84 3.33
N ALA A 70 12.52 38.20 4.46
CA ALA A 70 11.20 37.67 4.78
C ALA A 70 10.26 38.74 5.38
N GLY A 71 10.81 39.76 6.04
CA GLY A 71 10.01 40.81 6.67
C GLY A 71 10.80 41.66 7.65
N THR A 72 10.11 42.13 8.70
CA THR A 72 10.72 42.94 9.76
C THR A 72 10.14 42.59 11.13
N LEU A 73 10.99 42.52 12.15
CA LEU A 73 10.59 42.49 13.56
C LEU A 73 11.02 43.80 14.23
N GLY A 74 10.03 44.64 14.56
CA GLY A 74 10.30 46.02 14.92
C GLY A 74 10.95 46.77 13.74
N THR A 75 12.17 47.24 13.94
CA THR A 75 12.98 47.88 12.87
C THR A 75 14.03 46.94 12.27
N SER A 76 14.18 45.73 12.80
CA SER A 76 15.20 44.77 12.35
C SER A 76 14.71 43.97 11.14
N PRO A 77 15.47 43.91 10.04
CA PRO A 77 15.14 43.05 8.91
C PRO A 77 15.27 41.58 9.30
N VAL A 78 14.34 40.76 8.81
CA VAL A 78 14.33 39.30 8.99
C VAL A 78 14.68 38.66 7.66
N TYR A 79 15.63 37.74 7.65
CA TYR A 79 16.09 37.03 6.44
C TYR A 79 15.92 35.52 6.58
N GLN A 80 15.63 34.85 5.46
CA GLN A 80 15.68 33.39 5.31
C GLN A 80 16.76 33.00 4.29
N TYR A 81 17.31 31.79 4.43
CA TYR A 81 18.26 31.18 3.50
C TYR A 81 17.56 30.22 2.54
N ASN A 82 17.41 30.61 1.28
CA ASN A 82 16.90 29.72 0.24
C ASN A 82 18.05 28.87 -0.32
N LEU A 83 18.03 27.57 -0.06
CA LEU A 83 19.10 26.65 -0.49
C LEU A 83 19.26 26.68 -2.01
N SER A 84 20.50 26.60 -2.49
CA SER A 84 20.75 26.39 -3.92
C SER A 84 20.32 24.97 -4.33
N ALA A 85 19.99 24.78 -5.60
CA ALA A 85 19.71 23.44 -6.14
C ALA A 85 20.90 22.47 -5.92
N THR A 86 22.13 22.97 -6.01
CA THR A 86 23.35 22.18 -5.76
C THR A 86 23.46 21.71 -4.31
N THR A 87 23.15 22.58 -3.35
CA THR A 87 23.11 22.22 -1.92
C THR A 87 21.99 21.21 -1.66
N LEU A 88 20.80 21.44 -2.21
CA LEU A 88 19.65 20.58 -2.04
C LEU A 88 19.92 19.16 -2.55
N ASN A 89 20.46 19.03 -3.77
CA ASN A 89 20.79 17.74 -4.37
C ASN A 89 21.91 17.02 -3.58
N ALA A 90 22.87 17.78 -3.03
CA ALA A 90 23.94 17.20 -2.22
C ALA A 90 23.47 16.73 -0.83
N ALA A 91 22.36 17.27 -0.31
CA ALA A 91 21.82 16.90 1.00
C ALA A 91 21.06 15.56 0.97
N GLY A 92 20.43 15.23 -0.16
CA GLY A 92 19.57 14.04 -0.33
C GLY A 92 20.19 12.73 0.19
N PRO A 93 21.42 12.35 -0.24
CA PRO A 93 22.05 11.10 0.21
C PRO A 93 22.25 11.00 1.74
N LEU A 94 22.65 12.11 2.38
CA LEU A 94 22.86 12.14 3.83
C LEU A 94 21.53 12.11 4.60
N ILE A 95 20.50 12.79 4.09
CA ILE A 95 19.15 12.73 4.65
C ILE A 95 18.62 11.30 4.56
N GLN A 96 18.67 10.66 3.40
CA GLN A 96 18.18 9.28 3.20
C GLN A 96 18.88 8.28 4.11
N GLY A 97 20.22 8.32 4.20
CA GLY A 97 20.95 7.43 5.10
C GLY A 97 20.65 7.70 6.57
N THR A 98 20.37 8.96 6.96
CA THR A 98 20.00 9.29 8.35
C THR A 98 18.59 8.80 8.68
N LEU A 99 17.63 8.98 7.76
CA LEU A 99 16.27 8.44 7.91
C LEU A 99 16.31 6.93 8.12
N GLN A 100 17.14 6.23 7.35
CA GLN A 100 17.31 4.78 7.51
C GLN A 100 17.78 4.37 8.91
N LEU A 101 18.71 5.11 9.50
CA LEU A 101 19.21 4.83 10.84
C LEU A 101 18.15 5.16 11.91
N VAL A 102 17.50 6.33 11.80
CA VAL A 102 16.48 6.79 12.74
C VAL A 102 15.26 5.86 12.75
N LYS A 103 14.78 5.44 11.58
CA LYS A 103 13.61 4.56 11.45
C LYS A 103 13.83 3.14 11.89
N GLN A 104 15.05 2.74 12.22
CA GLN A 104 15.36 1.42 12.77
C GLN A 104 15.64 1.47 14.27
N ASP A 105 15.73 2.66 14.87
CA ASP A 105 15.94 2.83 16.30
C ASP A 105 14.60 2.80 17.04
N ASN A 106 14.32 1.67 17.70
CA ASN A 106 13.12 1.49 18.53
C ASN A 106 13.04 2.51 19.69
N ALA A 107 14.15 3.14 20.09
CA ALA A 107 14.11 4.20 21.11
C ALA A 107 13.47 5.51 20.58
N LEU A 108 13.36 5.65 19.25
CA LEU A 108 12.75 6.79 18.55
C LEU A 108 11.33 6.47 18.04
N GLU A 109 10.85 5.24 18.24
CA GLU A 109 9.47 4.85 17.95
C GLU A 109 8.47 5.68 18.77
N ASN A 110 7.37 6.08 18.13
CA ASN A 110 6.36 7.02 18.63
C ASN A 110 6.91 8.41 18.98
N LYS A 111 8.14 8.74 18.57
CA LYS A 111 8.76 10.06 18.73
C LYS A 111 9.10 10.70 17.39
N LEU A 112 9.83 9.98 16.54
CA LEU A 112 10.24 10.46 15.20
C LEU A 112 9.70 9.58 14.07
N TRP A 113 9.24 8.38 14.38
CA TRP A 113 8.55 7.48 13.45
C TRP A 113 7.55 6.63 14.23
N ALA A 114 6.56 6.05 13.55
CA ALA A 114 5.61 5.13 14.16
C ALA A 114 5.23 4.00 13.20
N VAL A 115 4.73 2.89 13.75
CA VAL A 115 4.04 1.86 12.97
C VAL A 115 2.56 2.11 13.09
N GLN A 116 1.89 2.25 11.96
CA GLN A 116 0.45 2.19 11.92
C GLN A 116 0.05 0.71 11.88
N ALA A 117 -0.84 0.31 12.78
CA ALA A 117 -1.39 -1.03 12.76
C ALA A 117 -2.35 -1.11 11.56
N GLY A 118 -2.04 -2.01 10.62
CA GLY A 118 -2.96 -2.34 9.55
C GLY A 118 -4.09 -3.24 10.03
N SER A 119 -5.11 -3.36 9.21
CA SER A 119 -6.17 -4.35 9.35
C SER A 119 -6.42 -5.04 8.03
N SER A 120 -6.60 -6.36 8.04
CA SER A 120 -7.12 -7.08 6.89
C SER A 120 -8.65 -7.13 6.95
N GLY A 121 -9.30 -7.13 5.78
CA GLY A 121 -10.75 -7.02 5.66
C GLY A 121 -11.31 -5.63 6.03
N SER A 122 -12.64 -5.50 5.99
CA SER A 122 -13.30 -4.21 6.19
C SER A 122 -13.35 -3.79 7.66
N TYR A 123 -12.69 -2.68 8.01
CA TYR A 123 -12.82 -2.10 9.35
C TYR A 123 -14.23 -1.52 9.57
N GLN A 124 -14.78 -1.73 10.77
CA GLN A 124 -16.09 -1.22 11.18
C GLN A 124 -15.91 -0.24 12.34
N PRO A 125 -16.51 0.97 12.28
CA PRO A 125 -16.50 1.90 13.39
C PRO A 125 -17.05 1.26 14.67
N VAL A 126 -16.40 1.52 15.79
CA VAL A 126 -16.80 0.94 17.08
C VAL A 126 -17.92 1.79 17.70
N THR A 127 -18.83 1.09 18.37
CA THR A 127 -19.98 1.50 19.20
C THR A 127 -21.36 1.67 18.53
N PRO A 128 -22.43 1.12 19.18
CA PRO A 128 -23.80 1.25 18.70
C PRO A 128 -24.26 2.70 18.75
N PRO A 129 -25.31 3.04 17.96
CA PRO A 129 -25.91 4.37 17.99
C PRO A 129 -26.18 4.85 19.43
N LEU A 130 -25.92 6.14 19.70
CA LEU A 130 -26.57 6.89 20.76
C LEU A 130 -28.08 6.54 20.78
N ALA A 131 -28.71 6.46 21.95
CA ALA A 131 -30.13 6.11 22.04
C ALA A 131 -30.98 7.03 21.13
N GLY A 132 -31.62 6.46 20.10
CA GLY A 132 -32.44 7.18 19.12
C GLY A 132 -31.96 7.14 17.66
N TYR A 133 -30.85 6.47 17.35
CA TYR A 133 -30.25 6.43 16.00
C TYR A 133 -30.37 5.00 15.41
N THR A 134 -30.73 4.86 14.12
CA THR A 134 -31.10 3.57 13.48
C THR A 134 -30.24 3.17 12.26
N TRP A 135 -29.16 3.89 11.97
CA TRP A 135 -28.28 3.65 10.83
C TRP A 135 -26.81 3.62 11.26
N THR A 136 -26.01 2.76 10.62
CA THR A 136 -24.55 2.85 10.57
C THR A 136 -24.13 3.20 9.14
N ALA A 137 -22.94 3.79 8.97
CA ALA A 137 -22.27 3.80 7.67
C ALA A 137 -21.61 2.44 7.43
N ASN A 138 -21.58 2.01 6.18
CA ASN A 138 -20.74 0.90 5.76
C ASN A 138 -19.26 1.30 5.69
N GLN A 139 -18.39 0.34 6.02
CA GLN A 139 -16.97 0.22 5.65
C GLN A 139 -16.16 1.52 5.68
N PHE A 140 -15.44 1.74 6.77
CA PHE A 140 -14.39 2.75 6.84
C PHE A 140 -13.07 2.05 7.05
N ASP A 141 -12.28 1.83 6.02
CA ASP A 141 -10.94 1.32 6.26
C ASP A 141 -10.07 2.43 6.84
N ALA A 142 -9.25 2.08 7.83
CA ALA A 142 -8.17 2.97 8.24
C ALA A 142 -7.22 3.12 7.04
N GLN A 143 -7.09 4.34 6.53
CA GLN A 143 -6.30 4.63 5.33
C GLN A 143 -5.27 5.70 5.66
N TYR A 144 -4.00 5.42 5.38
CA TYR A 144 -2.93 6.42 5.46
C TYR A 144 -2.90 7.16 6.82
N GLY A 145 -3.08 6.44 7.92
CA GLY A 145 -3.09 7.00 9.27
C GLY A 145 -4.37 7.72 9.69
N MET A 146 -5.40 7.70 8.85
CA MET A 146 -6.72 8.23 9.16
C MET A 146 -7.70 7.10 9.43
N ALA A 147 -8.44 7.20 10.53
CA ALA A 147 -9.52 6.29 10.86
C ALA A 147 -10.78 7.06 11.25
N ILE A 148 -11.95 6.52 10.88
CA ILE A 148 -13.22 6.96 11.45
C ILE A 148 -13.57 6.01 12.58
N VAL A 149 -13.39 6.49 13.80
CA VAL A 149 -13.60 5.73 15.04
C VAL A 149 -15.09 5.43 15.24
N SER A 150 -15.96 6.41 14.97
CA SER A 150 -17.42 6.25 15.05
C SER A 150 -18.13 7.18 14.07
N LEU A 151 -19.26 6.74 13.49
CA LEU A 151 -20.17 7.58 12.73
C LEU A 151 -21.61 7.38 13.21
N SER A 152 -22.33 8.47 13.46
CA SER A 152 -23.75 8.45 13.88
C SER A 152 -24.58 9.40 13.01
N VAL A 153 -25.79 8.99 12.61
CA VAL A 153 -26.71 9.81 11.80
C VAL A 153 -28.11 9.83 12.39
N ASN A 154 -28.64 11.02 12.68
CA ASN A 154 -30.01 11.22 13.12
C ASN A 154 -30.95 11.19 11.91
N THR A 155 -31.88 10.25 11.87
CA THR A 155 -32.75 10.03 10.70
C THR A 155 -33.84 11.08 10.52
N GLN A 156 -34.17 11.82 11.58
CA GLN A 156 -35.20 12.86 11.53
C GLN A 156 -34.61 14.22 11.16
N THR A 157 -33.42 14.52 11.69
CA THR A 157 -32.76 15.82 11.47
C THR A 157 -31.69 15.78 10.39
N LEU A 158 -31.28 14.58 9.94
CA LEU A 158 -30.14 14.34 9.05
C LEU A 158 -28.80 14.86 9.61
N GLU A 159 -28.71 15.00 10.94
CA GLU A 159 -27.48 15.37 11.63
C GLU A 159 -26.51 14.18 11.65
N VAL A 160 -25.31 14.39 11.12
CA VAL A 160 -24.21 13.44 11.07
C VAL A 160 -23.15 13.85 12.09
N GLN A 161 -22.65 12.90 12.87
CA GLN A 161 -21.53 13.07 13.78
C GLN A 161 -20.49 11.99 13.51
N ALA A 162 -19.27 12.39 13.14
CA ALA A 162 -18.11 11.54 12.97
C ALA A 162 -17.08 11.81 14.07
N VAL A 163 -16.47 10.77 14.60
CA VAL A 163 -15.26 10.86 15.44
C VAL A 163 -14.12 10.28 14.63
N LEU A 164 -13.10 11.08 14.38
CA LEU A 164 -11.97 10.74 13.53
C LEU A 164 -10.68 10.74 14.34
N GLU A 165 -9.77 9.86 13.97
CA GLU A 165 -8.41 9.79 14.50
C GLU A 165 -7.42 9.97 13.35
N ASN A 166 -6.35 10.73 13.61
CA ASN A 166 -5.28 11.02 12.65
C ASN A 166 -3.93 10.64 13.28
N VAL A 167 -3.52 9.39 13.13
CA VAL A 167 -2.19 8.90 13.53
C VAL A 167 -1.13 9.14 12.45
N TYR A 168 -1.39 10.03 11.49
CA TYR A 168 -0.40 10.46 10.52
C TYR A 168 0.34 11.71 11.03
N PRO A 169 1.67 11.87 10.85
CA PRO A 169 2.42 13.00 11.39
C PRO A 169 2.27 14.31 10.56
N ALA A 170 1.06 14.60 10.10
CA ALA A 170 0.68 15.84 9.40
C ALA A 170 -0.81 16.16 9.59
N PHE A 171 -1.21 17.40 9.31
CA PHE A 171 -2.62 17.80 9.37
C PHE A 171 -3.41 17.27 8.18
N TYR A 172 -4.68 16.96 8.40
CA TYR A 172 -5.63 16.60 7.34
C TYR A 172 -6.72 17.65 7.22
N SER A 173 -7.18 17.88 6.01
CA SER A 173 -8.46 18.57 5.75
C SER A 173 -9.55 17.52 5.48
N VAL A 174 -10.76 17.78 5.96
CA VAL A 174 -11.91 16.89 5.78
C VAL A 174 -12.98 17.62 4.99
N TYR A 175 -13.45 16.99 3.94
CA TYR A 175 -14.49 17.47 3.06
C TYR A 175 -15.61 16.45 2.97
N VAL A 176 -16.82 16.96 2.72
CA VAL A 176 -18.01 16.14 2.51
C VAL A 176 -18.74 16.55 1.24
N GLU A 177 -19.18 15.54 0.50
CA GLU A 177 -20.06 15.65 -0.66
C GLU A 177 -21.27 14.73 -0.43
N PHE A 178 -22.46 15.19 -0.79
CA PHE A 178 -23.70 14.46 -0.57
C PHE A 178 -24.20 13.89 -1.89
N LEU A 179 -24.61 12.62 -1.90
CA LEU A 179 -25.09 11.96 -3.10
C LEU A 179 -26.50 11.40 -2.88
N ASP A 180 -27.35 11.50 -3.90
CA ASP A 180 -28.67 10.86 -3.92
C ASP A 180 -28.59 9.35 -4.21
N GLU A 181 -29.75 8.68 -4.28
CA GLU A 181 -29.85 7.24 -4.57
C GLU A 181 -29.28 6.84 -5.94
N ASN A 182 -29.13 7.78 -6.87
CA ASN A 182 -28.57 7.56 -8.20
C ASN A 182 -27.08 7.94 -8.29
N GLY A 183 -26.47 8.39 -7.19
CA GLY A 183 -25.09 8.88 -7.16
C GLY A 183 -24.91 10.30 -7.70
N ALA A 184 -25.98 11.08 -7.88
CA ALA A 184 -25.87 12.47 -8.29
C ALA A 184 -25.52 13.37 -7.09
N MET A 185 -24.61 14.33 -7.28
CA MET A 185 -24.19 15.27 -6.23
C MET A 185 -25.32 16.23 -5.85
N LEU A 186 -25.56 16.39 -4.54
CA LEU A 186 -26.53 17.30 -3.96
C LEU A 186 -25.85 18.58 -3.44
N ARG A 187 -26.52 19.72 -3.63
CA ARG A 187 -26.09 21.02 -3.07
C ARG A 187 -26.69 21.23 -1.69
N PRO A 188 -25.89 21.42 -0.62
CA PRO A 188 -26.40 21.72 0.70
C PRO A 188 -26.70 23.23 0.84
N ASP A 189 -27.91 23.65 0.49
CA ASP A 189 -28.29 25.07 0.43
C ASP A 189 -28.19 25.83 1.78
N ASN A 190 -28.26 25.12 2.91
CA ASN A 190 -28.14 25.69 4.26
C ASN A 190 -26.74 25.51 4.88
N TRP A 191 -25.71 25.22 4.07
CA TRP A 191 -24.35 25.03 4.57
C TRP A 191 -23.75 26.33 5.10
N THR A 192 -23.34 26.34 6.37
CA THR A 192 -22.54 27.42 6.93
C THR A 192 -21.06 27.09 6.78
N SER A 193 -20.37 27.83 5.92
CA SER A 193 -18.94 27.64 5.69
C SER A 193 -18.14 27.86 6.98
N ARG A 194 -17.16 26.98 7.21
CA ARG A 194 -16.16 27.10 8.30
C ARG A 194 -14.89 27.80 7.82
N LEU A 195 -14.83 28.13 6.53
CA LEU A 195 -13.71 28.83 5.91
C LEU A 195 -13.94 30.36 5.97
N PRO A 196 -12.87 31.16 5.78
CA PRO A 196 -13.00 32.59 5.58
C PRO A 196 -13.95 32.92 4.41
N GLN A 197 -14.58 34.10 4.48
CA GLN A 197 -15.52 34.55 3.45
C GLN A 197 -14.89 34.53 2.05
N ASN A 198 -15.62 33.98 1.06
CA ASN A 198 -15.18 33.80 -0.33
C ASN A 198 -13.95 32.89 -0.51
N SER A 199 -13.73 31.94 0.41
CA SER A 199 -12.63 30.98 0.27
C SER A 199 -12.79 30.11 -0.99
N PRO A 200 -11.72 29.95 -1.81
CA PRO A 200 -11.71 29.02 -2.94
C PRO A 200 -11.55 27.55 -2.51
N LEU A 201 -11.43 27.28 -1.21
CA LEU A 201 -11.17 25.96 -0.65
C LEU A 201 -12.45 25.15 -0.39
N GLU A 202 -13.58 25.53 -0.99
CA GLU A 202 -14.82 24.75 -1.05
C GLU A 202 -15.54 25.04 -2.37
N THR A 203 -16.39 24.12 -2.81
CA THR A 203 -17.20 24.28 -4.03
C THR A 203 -18.69 24.32 -3.70
N GLU A 204 -19.56 24.33 -4.71
CA GLU A 204 -21.01 24.27 -4.48
C GLU A 204 -21.45 22.97 -3.80
N THR A 205 -20.81 21.85 -4.12
CA THR A 205 -21.16 20.50 -3.65
C THR A 205 -20.16 19.93 -2.64
N MET A 206 -18.87 20.27 -2.76
CA MET A 206 -17.81 19.80 -1.88
C MET A 206 -17.59 20.82 -0.75
N LYS A 207 -17.90 20.42 0.47
CA LYS A 207 -17.94 21.32 1.62
C LYS A 207 -16.88 20.99 2.66
N PHE A 208 -16.17 22.01 3.14
CA PHE A 208 -15.14 21.85 4.16
C PHE A 208 -15.77 21.57 5.53
N ALA A 209 -15.53 20.37 6.04
CA ALA A 209 -16.07 19.89 7.31
C ALA A 209 -15.10 20.16 8.48
N GLY A 210 -13.79 20.14 8.28
CA GLY A 210 -12.87 20.47 9.38
C GLY A 210 -11.40 20.17 9.11
N LEU A 211 -10.56 20.59 10.05
CA LEU A 211 -9.15 20.25 10.12
C LEU A 211 -8.94 19.16 11.18
N LEU A 212 -8.11 18.17 10.86
CA LEU A 212 -7.68 17.15 11.80
C LEU A 212 -6.21 17.34 12.12
N ALA A 213 -5.93 17.74 13.35
CA ALA A 213 -4.58 17.72 13.90
C ALA A 213 -4.14 16.26 14.12
N PRO A 214 -2.83 15.97 14.00
CA PRO A 214 -2.31 14.64 14.28
C PRO A 214 -2.40 14.31 15.77
N THR A 215 -2.65 13.04 16.07
CA THR A 215 -2.74 12.44 17.40
C THR A 215 -1.43 11.76 17.82
N LEU A 216 -0.52 11.51 16.87
CA LEU A 216 0.88 11.16 17.11
C LEU A 216 1.78 12.40 17.19
N MET A 217 3.01 12.20 17.68
CA MET A 217 3.96 13.30 17.82
C MET A 217 4.41 13.86 16.47
N ILE A 218 4.40 15.18 16.31
CA ILE A 218 5.08 15.87 15.19
C ILE A 218 6.46 16.30 15.69
N GLU A 219 7.54 15.91 15.01
CA GLU A 219 8.92 16.25 15.41
C GLU A 219 9.22 15.91 16.89
N GLY A 220 8.61 14.86 17.45
CA GLY A 220 8.75 14.50 18.88
C GLY A 220 7.95 15.36 19.87
N MET A 221 7.01 16.19 19.41
CA MET A 221 6.09 16.93 20.29
C MET A 221 4.79 16.18 20.52
N GLN A 222 4.43 15.96 21.79
CA GLN A 222 3.22 15.22 22.15
C GLN A 222 1.92 15.93 21.72
N ALA A 223 1.07 15.22 20.98
CA ALA A 223 -0.25 15.71 20.60
C ALA A 223 -1.20 15.78 21.81
N GLY A 224 -2.10 16.76 21.79
CA GLY A 224 -3.02 17.05 22.91
C GLY A 224 -4.39 16.36 22.85
N ALA A 225 -4.78 15.78 21.71
CA ALA A 225 -6.07 15.12 21.52
C ALA A 225 -5.90 13.73 20.90
N SER A 226 -6.74 12.77 21.34
CA SER A 226 -6.71 11.38 20.84
C SER A 226 -7.73 11.12 19.72
N ALA A 227 -8.70 12.02 19.53
CA ALA A 227 -9.69 11.97 18.44
C ALA A 227 -10.36 13.34 18.28
N ILE A 228 -10.94 13.60 17.11
CA ILE A 228 -11.62 14.86 16.76
C ILE A 228 -13.05 14.56 16.27
N THR A 229 -14.03 15.25 16.85
CA THR A 229 -15.43 15.13 16.44
C THR A 229 -15.79 16.18 15.40
N ILE A 230 -16.34 15.73 14.26
CA ILE A 230 -16.88 16.58 13.20
C ILE A 230 -18.37 16.28 13.06
N GLY A 231 -19.22 17.30 13.25
CA GLY A 231 -20.67 17.19 13.03
C GLY A 231 -21.15 18.12 11.92
N PHE A 232 -22.14 17.70 11.12
CA PHE A 232 -22.80 18.52 10.08
C PHE A 232 -24.20 17.99 9.79
N THR A 233 -25.00 18.72 9.00
CA THR A 233 -26.34 18.29 8.59
C THR A 233 -26.37 18.00 7.09
N ALA A 234 -26.79 16.79 6.71
CA ALA A 234 -26.94 16.40 5.31
C ALA A 234 -28.23 17.00 4.70
N PRO A 235 -28.24 17.37 3.40
CA PRO A 235 -29.45 17.80 2.72
C PRO A 235 -30.45 16.66 2.57
N SER A 236 -31.73 17.00 2.44
CA SER A 236 -32.79 16.02 2.18
C SER A 236 -32.53 15.24 0.89
N GLY A 237 -32.77 13.93 0.91
CA GLY A 237 -32.51 13.04 -0.24
C GLY A 237 -31.10 12.47 -0.30
N THR A 238 -30.23 12.78 0.67
CA THR A 238 -28.91 12.15 0.79
C THR A 238 -29.06 10.65 1.05
N ALA A 239 -28.52 9.82 0.17
CA ALA A 239 -28.40 8.38 0.33
C ALA A 239 -26.99 7.97 0.78
N SER A 240 -25.97 8.67 0.31
CA SER A 240 -24.58 8.46 0.70
C SER A 240 -23.82 9.77 0.88
N VAL A 241 -22.77 9.71 1.70
CA VAL A 241 -21.85 10.82 1.95
C VAL A 241 -20.47 10.38 1.47
N ARG A 242 -19.87 11.16 0.57
CA ARG A 242 -18.47 10.99 0.20
C ARG A 242 -17.61 11.90 1.06
N TRP A 243 -16.68 11.28 1.77
CA TRP A 243 -15.66 11.92 2.59
C TRP A 243 -14.41 12.05 1.74
N THR A 244 -13.88 13.26 1.64
CA THR A 244 -12.64 13.52 0.90
C THR A 244 -11.63 14.13 1.87
N PHE A 245 -10.45 13.52 1.94
CA PHE A 245 -9.40 13.88 2.88
C PHE A 245 -8.22 14.45 2.10
N GLY A 246 -7.81 15.68 2.42
CA GLY A 246 -6.55 16.23 1.94
C GLY A 246 -5.43 16.01 2.96
N THR A 247 -4.22 15.73 2.48
CA THR A 247 -3.04 15.41 3.30
C THR A 247 -1.77 16.07 2.73
N LEU A 248 -0.61 15.89 3.40
CA LEU A 248 0.71 16.29 2.89
C LEU A 248 1.30 15.35 1.80
N GLY A 249 0.53 14.35 1.38
CA GLY A 249 0.95 13.38 0.37
C GLY A 249 1.37 14.02 -0.96
N ALA A 250 2.23 13.32 -1.72
CA ALA A 250 2.86 13.87 -2.92
C ALA A 250 2.06 13.66 -4.22
N LEU A 251 1.04 12.82 -4.22
CA LEU A 251 0.40 12.30 -5.44
C LEU A 251 -1.09 12.63 -5.52
N GLY A 252 -1.60 12.96 -6.72
CA GLY A 252 -3.04 13.24 -6.89
C GLY A 252 -3.46 14.57 -6.29
N TRP A 253 -2.67 15.63 -6.54
CA TRP A 253 -2.94 16.98 -6.05
C TRP A 253 -4.36 17.45 -6.43
N ASN A 254 -5.10 17.99 -5.46
CA ASN A 254 -6.42 18.56 -5.65
C ASN A 254 -6.40 20.03 -5.20
N ALA A 255 -6.71 20.94 -6.11
CA ALA A 255 -6.66 22.38 -5.85
C ALA A 255 -7.62 22.89 -4.74
N VAL A 256 -8.58 22.08 -4.30
CA VAL A 256 -9.52 22.42 -3.23
C VAL A 256 -9.06 21.82 -1.90
N ALA A 257 -8.81 20.51 -1.86
CA ALA A 257 -8.54 19.80 -0.60
C ALA A 257 -7.07 19.78 -0.15
N SER A 258 -6.11 19.77 -1.08
CA SER A 258 -4.68 19.70 -0.76
C SER A 258 -4.05 20.98 -0.18
N PRO A 259 -4.45 22.22 -0.57
CA PRO A 259 -3.80 23.45 -0.09
C PRO A 259 -3.71 23.60 1.43
N LEU A 260 -4.81 23.34 2.14
CA LEU A 260 -4.93 23.60 3.56
C LEU A 260 -4.01 22.71 4.44
N PRO A 261 -4.03 21.37 4.31
CA PRO A 261 -3.15 20.50 5.10
C PRO A 261 -1.67 20.78 4.82
N TRP A 262 -1.32 21.12 3.58
CA TRP A 262 0.04 21.53 3.21
C TRP A 262 0.49 22.79 3.95
N LEU A 263 -0.30 23.87 3.91
CA LEU A 263 0.07 25.10 4.59
C LEU A 263 0.11 24.93 6.11
N VAL A 264 -0.91 24.30 6.70
CA VAL A 264 -1.00 24.15 8.17
C VAL A 264 0.14 23.28 8.69
N SER A 265 0.46 22.18 8.01
CA SER A 265 1.61 21.33 8.37
C SER A 265 2.93 22.07 8.19
N ALA A 266 3.11 22.81 7.09
CA ALA A 266 4.30 23.63 6.87
C ALA A 266 4.56 24.63 8.00
N VAL A 267 3.51 25.33 8.43
CA VAL A 267 3.64 26.39 9.44
C VAL A 267 3.63 25.85 10.86
N LEU A 268 2.55 25.17 11.26
CA LEU A 268 2.41 24.68 12.64
C LEU A 268 3.21 23.40 12.87
N GLY A 269 3.26 22.51 11.89
CA GLY A 269 3.96 21.22 12.02
C GLY A 269 5.48 21.32 11.88
N TYR A 270 6.02 22.26 11.11
CA TYR A 270 7.47 22.28 10.81
C TYR A 270 8.16 23.62 11.11
N ALA A 271 7.59 24.76 10.72
CA ALA A 271 8.22 26.05 10.99
C ALA A 271 8.21 26.43 12.47
N VAL A 272 7.10 26.20 13.19
CA VAL A 272 7.03 26.46 14.65
C VAL A 272 8.00 25.56 15.42
N PRO A 273 8.08 24.24 15.17
CA PRO A 273 9.07 23.36 15.82
C PRO A 273 10.50 23.73 15.48
N TRP A 274 10.76 24.13 14.23
CA TRP A 274 12.05 24.67 13.85
C TRP A 274 12.43 25.92 14.66
N ILE A 275 11.46 26.83 14.91
CA ILE A 275 11.68 28.00 15.77
C ILE A 275 12.00 27.57 17.20
N MET A 276 11.23 26.64 17.78
CA MET A 276 11.48 26.09 19.12
C MET A 276 12.90 25.52 19.24
N LYS A 277 13.30 24.71 18.26
CA LYS A 277 14.62 24.10 18.15
C LYS A 277 15.73 25.14 18.03
N SER A 278 15.59 26.07 17.08
CA SER A 278 16.60 27.08 16.76
C SER A 278 16.77 28.12 17.87
N ALA A 279 15.69 28.44 18.59
CA ALA A 279 15.75 29.31 19.75
C ALA A 279 16.42 28.64 20.97
N GLY A 280 16.62 27.32 20.95
CA GLY A 280 17.18 26.57 22.07
C GLY A 280 16.28 26.55 23.31
N ASN A 281 14.99 26.83 23.16
CA ASN A 281 14.03 26.91 24.25
C ASN A 281 12.79 26.08 23.90
N PHE A 282 12.70 24.88 24.45
CA PHE A 282 11.56 23.97 24.26
C PHE A 282 10.39 24.38 25.16
N THR A 283 9.30 24.83 24.55
CA THR A 283 8.03 25.14 25.24
C THR A 283 7.23 23.88 25.59
N THR A 284 6.28 23.99 26.52
CA THR A 284 5.43 22.85 26.91
C THR A 284 4.55 22.35 25.76
N PRO A 285 4.23 21.04 25.72
CA PRO A 285 3.27 20.50 24.76
C PRO A 285 1.92 21.23 24.77
N ASP A 286 1.43 21.64 25.95
CA ASP A 286 0.18 22.39 26.09
C ASP A 286 0.20 23.72 25.34
N TRP A 287 1.32 24.45 25.39
CA TRP A 287 1.45 25.71 24.66
C TRP A 287 1.40 25.46 23.15
N TYR A 288 2.12 24.46 22.65
CA TYR A 288 2.14 24.11 21.23
C TYR A 288 0.74 23.65 20.76
N ASN A 289 0.10 22.75 21.50
CA ASN A 289 -1.26 22.26 21.23
C ASN A 289 -2.32 23.38 21.31
N SER A 290 -2.06 24.46 22.06
CA SER A 290 -2.93 25.64 22.05
C SER A 290 -2.90 26.41 20.72
N LEU A 291 -1.88 26.23 19.89
CA LEU A 291 -1.79 26.85 18.55
C LEU A 291 -2.71 26.15 17.55
N THR A 292 -2.83 24.82 17.66
CA THR A 292 -3.61 23.97 16.74
C THR A 292 -5.12 24.05 16.99
N THR A 293 -5.52 24.66 18.11
CA THR A 293 -6.92 24.84 18.53
C THR A 293 -7.36 26.30 18.58
N ASP A 294 -6.44 27.26 18.37
CA ASP A 294 -6.76 28.69 18.40
C ASP A 294 -7.47 29.13 17.11
N VAL A 295 -8.75 29.46 17.24
CA VAL A 295 -9.61 29.86 16.12
C VAL A 295 -9.05 31.04 15.31
N LYS A 296 -8.35 32.00 15.93
CA LYS A 296 -7.78 33.14 15.20
C LYS A 296 -6.58 32.73 14.37
N VAL A 297 -5.71 31.88 14.92
CA VAL A 297 -4.55 31.31 14.22
C VAL A 297 -5.02 30.40 13.06
N LEU A 298 -6.01 29.54 13.31
CA LEU A 298 -6.54 28.68 12.26
C LEU A 298 -7.21 29.48 11.13
N ASN A 299 -7.94 30.57 11.44
CA ASN A 299 -8.58 31.41 10.43
C ASN A 299 -7.57 32.13 9.52
N GLU A 300 -6.46 32.64 10.06
CA GLU A 300 -5.41 33.26 9.22
C GLU A 300 -4.68 32.23 8.34
N LEU A 301 -4.43 31.03 8.86
CA LEU A 301 -3.87 29.92 8.08
C LEU A 301 -4.84 29.49 6.96
N MET A 302 -6.12 29.31 7.26
CA MET A 302 -7.13 28.98 6.24
C MET A 302 -7.22 30.05 5.16
N GLY A 303 -7.07 31.34 5.51
CA GLY A 303 -7.02 32.42 4.54
C GLY A 303 -5.77 32.38 3.66
N ALA A 304 -4.60 32.11 4.25
CA ALA A 304 -3.35 32.03 3.53
C ALA A 304 -3.25 30.80 2.60
N ALA A 305 -3.97 29.71 2.91
CA ALA A 305 -3.96 28.47 2.10
C ALA A 305 -4.50 28.70 0.68
N ALA A 306 -5.33 29.72 0.47
CA ALA A 306 -5.84 30.10 -0.84
C ALA A 306 -4.73 30.37 -1.87
N ALA A 307 -3.53 30.77 -1.43
CA ALA A 307 -2.39 31.01 -2.31
C ALA A 307 -1.89 29.75 -3.03
N LEU A 308 -2.16 28.55 -2.50
CA LEU A 308 -1.72 27.28 -3.08
C LEU A 308 -2.75 26.67 -4.06
N THR A 309 -3.92 27.30 -4.24
CA THR A 309 -4.96 26.80 -5.16
C THR A 309 -4.54 26.78 -6.63
N GLN A 310 -3.50 27.53 -6.98
CA GLN A 310 -2.96 27.55 -8.35
C GLN A 310 -1.89 26.49 -8.60
N ALA A 311 -1.34 25.88 -7.55
CA ALA A 311 -0.40 24.78 -7.68
C ALA A 311 -1.07 23.60 -8.38
N GLN A 312 -0.36 22.96 -9.29
CA GLN A 312 -0.81 21.79 -10.05
C GLN A 312 -0.25 20.48 -9.48
N SER A 313 0.69 20.56 -8.54
CA SER A 313 1.33 19.40 -7.91
C SER A 313 1.83 19.70 -6.50
N ALA A 314 2.10 18.65 -5.74
CA ALA A 314 2.80 18.73 -4.45
C ALA A 314 4.19 19.38 -4.57
N GLN A 315 4.89 19.13 -5.68
CA GLN A 315 6.20 19.74 -5.95
C GLN A 315 6.08 21.28 -6.11
N GLU A 316 5.11 21.75 -6.88
CA GLU A 316 4.89 23.20 -7.00
C GLU A 316 4.47 23.83 -5.67
N ALA A 317 3.64 23.13 -4.89
CA ALA A 317 3.21 23.58 -3.58
C ALA A 317 4.39 23.69 -2.59
N ILE A 318 5.29 22.70 -2.56
CA ILE A 318 6.45 22.73 -1.67
C ILE A 318 7.44 23.82 -2.06
N ASP A 319 7.65 24.04 -3.36
CA ASP A 319 8.53 25.09 -3.87
C ASP A 319 7.97 26.48 -3.52
N GLN A 320 6.67 26.68 -3.71
CA GLN A 320 5.98 27.92 -3.36
C GLN A 320 6.03 28.19 -1.85
N LEU A 321 5.76 27.18 -1.01
CA LEU A 321 5.83 27.33 0.45
C LEU A 321 7.26 27.59 0.92
N SER A 322 8.26 26.87 0.39
CA SER A 322 9.67 27.07 0.74
C SER A 322 10.14 28.49 0.43
N ALA A 323 9.61 29.09 -0.65
CA ALA A 323 9.91 30.47 -1.03
C ALA A 323 9.17 31.52 -0.18
N SER A 324 8.02 31.20 0.40
CA SER A 324 7.10 32.17 1.00
C SER A 324 6.90 32.05 2.51
N ILE A 325 7.28 30.95 3.15
CA ILE A 325 6.95 30.66 4.56
C ILE A 325 7.47 31.72 5.55
N GLY A 326 8.70 32.23 5.34
CA GLY A 326 9.21 33.34 6.14
C GLY A 326 8.39 34.62 5.93
N THR A 327 8.03 34.92 4.69
CA THR A 327 7.19 36.09 4.36
C THR A 327 5.78 35.97 4.90
N LEU A 328 5.20 34.77 4.93
CA LEU A 328 3.90 34.53 5.56
C LEU A 328 3.94 34.88 7.05
N LEU A 329 5.00 34.43 7.74
CA LEU A 329 5.14 34.64 9.18
C LEU A 329 5.55 36.07 9.55
N PHE A 330 6.56 36.63 8.88
CA PHE A 330 7.19 37.92 9.24
C PHE A 330 6.77 39.09 8.35
N GLY A 331 6.08 38.84 7.25
CA GLY A 331 5.57 39.85 6.31
C GLY A 331 4.15 40.33 6.61
N GLY A 332 3.51 39.80 7.66
CA GLY A 332 2.23 40.29 8.18
C GLY A 332 0.99 39.47 7.80
N SER A 333 1.14 38.34 7.12
CA SER A 333 0.01 37.46 6.76
C SER A 333 -0.51 36.63 7.94
N LEU A 334 0.34 36.32 8.93
CA LEU A 334 0.00 35.52 10.11
C LEU A 334 0.19 36.31 11.43
N PRO A 335 -0.51 37.44 11.63
CA PRO A 335 -0.27 38.34 12.75
C PRO A 335 -0.61 37.74 14.11
N ASN A 336 -1.59 36.85 14.22
CA ASN A 336 -1.97 36.24 15.50
C ASN A 336 -0.95 35.18 15.92
N LEU A 337 -0.50 34.34 15.00
CA LEU A 337 0.57 33.39 15.23
C LEU A 337 1.87 34.11 15.60
N LEU A 338 2.26 35.13 14.83
CA LEU A 338 3.47 35.91 15.14
C LEU A 338 3.38 36.54 16.53
N LYS A 339 2.21 37.07 16.92
CA LYS A 339 2.01 37.61 18.27
C LYS A 339 2.20 36.53 19.35
N LYS A 340 1.68 35.32 19.15
CA LYS A 340 1.87 34.21 20.10
C LYS A 340 3.34 33.79 20.20
N LEU A 341 4.05 33.74 19.09
CA LEU A 341 5.49 33.43 19.06
C LEU A 341 6.30 34.51 19.79
N ARG A 342 6.01 35.79 19.57
CA ARG A 342 6.68 36.91 20.28
C ARG A 342 6.40 36.96 21.78
N ASN A 343 5.35 36.31 22.24
CA ASN A 343 5.10 36.14 23.68
C ASN A 343 5.94 34.99 24.28
N ALA A 344 6.36 34.03 23.46
CA ALA A 344 7.15 32.87 23.88
C ALA A 344 8.66 33.05 23.66
N TYR A 345 9.04 33.83 22.65
CA TYR A 345 10.43 34.03 22.20
C TYR A 345 10.72 35.52 21.99
N ASP A 346 11.97 35.92 22.27
CA ASP A 346 12.42 37.28 21.96
C ASP A 346 12.66 37.47 20.45
N ASP A 347 12.69 38.73 20.02
CA ASP A 347 12.83 39.08 18.60
C ASP A 347 14.17 38.59 18.00
N ASN A 348 15.25 38.46 18.80
CA ASN A 348 16.54 37.96 18.31
C ASN A 348 16.48 36.46 18.02
N ALA A 349 15.87 35.68 18.92
CA ALA A 349 15.66 34.24 18.73
C ALA A 349 14.82 33.97 17.47
N LEU A 350 13.76 34.77 17.25
CA LEU A 350 12.93 34.68 16.05
C LEU A 350 13.69 35.06 14.77
N ILE A 351 14.51 36.11 14.80
CA ILE A 351 15.37 36.50 13.65
C ILE A 351 16.38 35.40 13.31
N GLN A 352 16.98 34.75 14.31
CA GLN A 352 17.91 33.64 14.07
C GLN A 352 17.18 32.42 13.51
N ALA A 353 16.04 32.04 14.08
CA ALA A 353 15.26 30.91 13.59
C ALA A 353 14.76 31.12 12.15
N ALA A 354 14.41 32.35 11.78
CA ALA A 354 13.95 32.71 10.43
C ALA A 354 14.96 32.36 9.33
N GLN A 355 16.25 32.31 9.66
CA GLN A 355 17.31 31.95 8.70
C GLN A 355 17.10 30.56 8.08
N GLY A 356 16.61 29.59 8.86
CA GLY A 356 16.38 28.22 8.41
C GLY A 356 14.92 27.79 8.34
N ILE A 357 13.98 28.73 8.42
CA ILE A 357 12.55 28.43 8.59
C ILE A 357 11.94 27.62 7.44
N ASN A 358 12.54 27.66 6.26
CA ASN A 358 12.14 26.88 5.08
C ASN A 358 12.97 25.61 4.87
N TRP A 359 13.97 25.33 5.71
CA TRP A 359 14.81 24.14 5.58
C TRP A 359 14.04 22.84 5.79
N PRO A 360 13.03 22.74 6.67
CA PRO A 360 12.21 21.53 6.75
C PRO A 360 11.52 21.19 5.43
N LEU A 361 10.89 22.17 4.78
CA LEU A 361 10.28 21.99 3.46
C LEU A 361 11.31 21.69 2.37
N SER A 362 12.48 22.32 2.46
CA SER A 362 13.60 22.00 1.56
C SER A 362 14.06 20.55 1.75
N GLY A 363 14.09 20.04 2.98
CA GLY A 363 14.38 18.65 3.29
C GLY A 363 13.44 17.70 2.55
N PHE A 364 12.14 17.93 2.62
CA PHE A 364 11.14 17.17 1.86
C PHE A 364 11.31 17.32 0.34
N ALA A 365 11.56 18.53 -0.16
CA ALA A 365 11.81 18.75 -1.58
C ALA A 365 13.03 17.94 -2.08
N SER A 366 14.05 17.76 -1.22
CA SER A 366 15.22 16.92 -1.55
C SER A 366 14.90 15.43 -1.65
N THR A 367 13.85 14.96 -0.96
CA THR A 367 13.42 13.55 -0.98
C THR A 367 12.32 13.25 -2.00
N LEU A 368 11.72 14.28 -2.60
CA LEU A 368 10.74 14.17 -3.70
C LEU A 368 11.36 14.15 -5.10
N GLN A 369 12.69 14.36 -5.20
CA GLN A 369 13.37 14.51 -6.49
C GLN A 369 13.20 13.25 -7.35
N THR A 370 12.92 13.44 -8.65
CA THR A 370 12.61 12.42 -9.67
C THR A 370 11.20 11.82 -9.68
N GLY A 371 10.28 12.32 -8.84
CA GLY A 371 8.88 11.85 -8.85
C GLY A 371 8.67 10.47 -8.22
N VAL A 372 9.72 9.93 -7.59
CA VAL A 372 9.66 8.70 -6.79
C VAL A 372 9.86 9.11 -5.34
N VAL A 373 8.81 9.03 -4.54
CA VAL A 373 8.95 9.16 -3.09
C VAL A 373 9.69 7.92 -2.60
N SER A 374 10.78 8.12 -1.85
CA SER A 374 11.40 6.99 -1.17
C SER A 374 10.37 6.41 -0.19
N GLY A 375 10.13 5.09 -0.24
CA GLY A 375 9.25 4.42 0.74
C GLY A 375 9.68 4.65 2.20
N ILE A 376 10.92 5.14 2.41
CA ILE A 376 11.45 5.50 3.72
C ILE A 376 10.95 6.85 4.24
N VAL A 377 10.33 7.71 3.42
CA VAL A 377 9.74 8.99 3.87
C VAL A 377 8.25 8.78 4.02
N GLU A 378 7.74 8.72 5.24
CA GLU A 378 6.34 8.33 5.50
C GLU A 378 5.36 9.45 5.14
N THR A 379 5.72 10.70 5.45
CA THR A 379 4.91 11.93 5.31
C THR A 379 4.53 12.33 3.88
N LEU A 380 5.30 11.85 2.90
CA LEU A 380 5.07 12.15 1.47
C LEU A 380 4.60 10.94 0.69
N SER A 381 4.71 9.74 1.28
CA SER A 381 4.45 8.46 0.64
C SER A 381 2.99 8.06 0.60
N VAL A 382 2.07 9.00 0.82
CA VAL A 382 0.62 8.79 0.75
C VAL A 382 0.01 9.68 -0.35
N PRO A 383 -1.24 9.44 -0.77
CA PRO A 383 -1.94 10.37 -1.66
C PRO A 383 -2.13 11.76 -1.03
N ALA A 384 -1.99 12.81 -1.83
CA ALA A 384 -2.32 14.18 -1.47
C ALA A 384 -3.81 14.34 -1.16
N VAL A 385 -4.65 13.52 -1.81
CA VAL A 385 -6.08 13.36 -1.53
C VAL A 385 -6.50 11.91 -1.71
N PHE A 386 -7.38 11.45 -0.84
CA PHE A 386 -8.16 10.22 -1.03
C PHE A 386 -9.60 10.44 -0.59
N SER A 387 -10.49 9.55 -1.01
CA SER A 387 -11.92 9.65 -0.70
C SER A 387 -12.53 8.31 -0.35
N GLN A 388 -13.51 8.32 0.54
CA GLN A 388 -14.32 7.16 0.93
C GLN A 388 -15.79 7.53 0.84
N THR A 389 -16.61 6.67 0.25
CA THR A 389 -18.06 6.90 0.17
C THR A 389 -18.78 6.01 1.16
N THR A 390 -19.56 6.61 2.04
CA THR A 390 -20.35 5.90 3.02
C THR A 390 -21.82 5.99 2.72
N SER A 391 -22.40 4.83 2.45
CA SER A 391 -23.83 4.67 2.33
C SER A 391 -24.44 4.56 3.72
N MET A 392 -25.57 5.22 3.92
CA MET A 392 -26.41 4.93 5.07
C MET A 392 -26.97 3.51 4.84
N GLN A 393 -26.82 2.55 5.77
CA GLN A 393 -27.58 1.29 5.75
C GLN A 393 -28.45 0.99 7.00
N LEU A 394 -29.60 0.34 6.76
CA LEU A 394 -30.49 -0.21 7.80
C LEU A 394 -29.89 -1.50 8.39
N ILE A 395 -29.93 -1.67 9.72
CA ILE A 395 -29.41 -2.85 10.41
C ILE A 395 -30.52 -3.90 10.64
N VAL A 396 -30.24 -5.18 10.38
CA VAL A 396 -31.12 -6.34 10.55
C VAL A 396 -30.40 -7.47 11.34
N SER A 397 -31.14 -8.51 11.72
CA SER A 397 -30.56 -9.80 12.14
C SER A 397 -30.56 -10.75 10.94
N SER A 398 -29.40 -11.35 10.63
CA SER A 398 -29.27 -12.34 9.56
C SER A 398 -29.44 -13.74 10.13
N ALA A 399 -30.33 -14.52 9.50
CA ALA A 399 -30.56 -15.92 9.86
C ALA A 399 -29.72 -16.85 8.99
N VAL A 400 -29.11 -17.87 9.59
CA VAL A 400 -28.42 -18.96 8.89
C VAL A 400 -29.15 -20.25 9.18
N GLN A 401 -29.46 -20.99 8.13
CA GLN A 401 -30.00 -22.33 8.16
C GLN A 401 -29.00 -23.30 7.54
N VAL A 402 -28.60 -24.32 8.30
CA VAL A 402 -27.71 -25.38 7.81
C VAL A 402 -28.55 -26.61 7.53
N VAL A 403 -28.46 -27.12 6.30
CA VAL A 403 -29.17 -28.30 5.82
C VAL A 403 -28.18 -29.45 5.55
N PRO A 404 -28.58 -30.70 5.80
CA PRO A 404 -27.76 -31.87 5.53
C PRO A 404 -27.49 -32.07 4.02
N ASP A 405 -26.51 -32.92 3.69
CA ASP A 405 -26.12 -33.22 2.30
C ASP A 405 -27.32 -33.71 1.47
N PRO A 406 -27.71 -33.02 0.38
CA PRO A 406 -28.86 -33.39 -0.45
C PRO A 406 -28.69 -34.73 -1.17
N ARG A 407 -27.48 -35.28 -1.25
CA ARG A 407 -27.23 -36.62 -1.82
C ARG A 407 -27.69 -37.74 -0.88
N HIS A 408 -27.67 -37.49 0.43
CA HIS A 408 -27.95 -38.47 1.47
C HIS A 408 -29.18 -38.13 2.32
N GLY A 409 -29.60 -36.86 2.36
CA GLY A 409 -30.77 -36.36 3.07
C GLY A 409 -30.66 -36.36 4.59
N ALA A 410 -29.47 -36.62 5.18
CA ALA A 410 -29.27 -36.73 6.62
C ALA A 410 -27.89 -36.23 7.07
N TRP A 411 -27.75 -35.93 8.36
CA TRP A 411 -26.47 -35.57 8.98
C TRP A 411 -25.50 -36.76 9.07
N PRO A 412 -24.16 -36.53 9.10
CA PRO A 412 -23.20 -37.62 9.30
C PRO A 412 -23.47 -38.38 10.60
N LEU A 413 -23.56 -39.72 10.51
CA LEU A 413 -23.95 -40.59 11.62
C LEU A 413 -23.03 -40.46 12.85
N THR A 414 -21.75 -40.16 12.62
CA THR A 414 -20.73 -40.02 13.66
C THR A 414 -20.64 -38.61 14.24
N ALA A 415 -21.39 -37.63 13.71
CA ALA A 415 -21.34 -36.25 14.17
C ALA A 415 -21.81 -36.11 15.62
N VAL A 416 -21.00 -35.44 16.45
CA VAL A 416 -21.33 -35.12 17.84
C VAL A 416 -21.22 -33.63 18.18
N ARG A 417 -20.50 -32.86 17.36
CA ARG A 417 -20.27 -31.43 17.55
C ARG A 417 -20.21 -30.74 16.20
N TYR A 418 -20.72 -29.51 16.15
CA TYR A 418 -20.43 -28.62 15.02
C TYR A 418 -19.81 -27.30 15.50
N GLU A 419 -19.19 -26.63 14.55
CA GLU A 419 -18.69 -25.28 14.69
C GLU A 419 -19.16 -24.49 13.48
N LEU A 420 -20.06 -23.55 13.72
CA LEU A 420 -20.62 -22.66 12.73
C LEU A 420 -19.90 -21.32 12.84
N HIS A 421 -19.11 -21.00 11.83
CA HIS A 421 -18.52 -19.69 11.64
C HIS A 421 -19.41 -18.87 10.72
N TRP A 422 -19.62 -17.62 11.08
CA TRP A 422 -20.31 -16.64 10.27
C TRP A 422 -19.36 -15.46 10.09
N GLN A 423 -19.25 -14.98 8.87
CA GLN A 423 -18.54 -13.76 8.56
C GLN A 423 -19.47 -12.81 7.84
N GLY A 424 -19.48 -11.56 8.26
CA GLY A 424 -20.29 -10.55 7.60
C GLY A 424 -19.91 -9.19 8.11
N ASN A 425 -19.80 -8.22 7.19
CA ASN A 425 -19.40 -6.86 7.53
C ASN A 425 -18.06 -6.79 8.30
N GLY A 426 -17.05 -7.57 7.88
CA GLY A 426 -15.72 -7.61 8.52
C GLY A 426 -15.67 -8.21 9.93
N GLN A 427 -16.78 -8.79 10.41
CA GLN A 427 -16.87 -9.43 11.72
C GLN A 427 -16.99 -10.94 11.54
N SER A 428 -16.19 -11.70 12.30
CA SER A 428 -16.34 -13.15 12.44
C SER A 428 -17.03 -13.47 13.76
N ARG A 429 -18.07 -14.30 13.71
CA ARG A 429 -18.74 -14.84 14.89
C ARG A 429 -18.81 -16.34 14.76
N SER A 430 -18.62 -17.05 15.87
CA SER A 430 -18.69 -18.50 15.91
C SER A 430 -19.77 -18.94 16.89
N ALA A 431 -20.50 -19.99 16.52
CA ALA A 431 -21.35 -20.76 17.41
C ALA A 431 -20.83 -22.19 17.44
N THR A 432 -20.73 -22.77 18.63
CA THR A 432 -20.34 -24.16 18.83
C THR A 432 -21.38 -24.81 19.72
N ASP A 433 -21.90 -25.95 19.29
CA ASP A 433 -22.86 -26.71 20.09
C ASP A 433 -22.72 -28.22 19.82
N GLU A 434 -23.28 -29.01 20.73
CA GLU A 434 -23.44 -30.44 20.54
C GLU A 434 -24.51 -30.71 19.47
N MET A 435 -24.27 -31.71 18.63
CA MET A 435 -25.29 -32.23 17.71
C MET A 435 -25.38 -33.74 17.86
N GLN A 436 -26.53 -34.31 17.53
CA GLN A 436 -26.67 -35.76 17.47
C GLN A 436 -26.75 -36.18 16.01
N GLY A 437 -25.79 -37.01 15.56
CA GLY A 437 -25.77 -37.67 14.25
C GLY A 437 -26.91 -38.68 14.07
N LEU A 438 -28.15 -38.30 14.37
CA LEU A 438 -29.36 -39.07 14.13
C LEU A 438 -29.91 -38.75 12.74
N TRP A 439 -30.71 -39.67 12.20
CA TRP A 439 -31.48 -39.53 10.95
C TRP A 439 -32.56 -38.43 11.05
N THR A 440 -32.17 -37.20 11.34
CA THR A 440 -33.06 -36.04 11.42
C THR A 440 -32.77 -35.10 10.26
N GLU A 441 -33.82 -34.69 9.57
CA GLU A 441 -33.74 -33.75 8.44
C GLU A 441 -33.82 -32.28 8.90
N SER A 442 -34.02 -32.03 10.21
CA SER A 442 -34.22 -30.70 10.76
C SER A 442 -32.98 -29.81 10.57
N PRO A 443 -33.12 -28.66 9.88
CA PRO A 443 -32.02 -27.72 9.72
C PRO A 443 -31.56 -27.13 11.06
N LEU A 444 -30.26 -26.89 11.20
CA LEU A 444 -29.73 -26.09 12.31
C LEU A 444 -29.96 -24.61 12.00
N ALA A 445 -30.47 -23.83 12.96
CA ALA A 445 -30.71 -22.40 12.78
C ALA A 445 -29.87 -21.58 13.76
N ALA A 446 -29.26 -20.51 13.25
CA ALA A 446 -28.52 -19.54 14.06
C ALA A 446 -28.82 -18.12 13.57
N ASP A 447 -28.97 -17.17 14.49
CA ASP A 447 -29.21 -15.75 14.16
C ASP A 447 -28.02 -14.88 14.57
N PHE A 448 -27.59 -14.02 13.66
CA PHE A 448 -26.52 -13.06 13.88
C PHE A 448 -27.11 -11.64 13.83
N ALA A 449 -27.24 -11.01 15.00
CA ALA A 449 -27.76 -9.65 15.14
C ALA A 449 -26.74 -8.57 14.76
N ASN A 450 -27.25 -7.38 14.40
CA ASN A 450 -26.52 -6.16 14.07
C ASN A 450 -25.76 -6.20 12.72
N VAL A 451 -26.43 -6.69 11.67
CA VAL A 451 -25.85 -6.81 10.32
C VAL A 451 -26.47 -5.78 9.39
N PRO A 452 -25.70 -4.98 8.61
CA PRO A 452 -26.29 -4.12 7.59
C PRO A 452 -27.11 -4.94 6.59
N ARG A 453 -28.30 -4.47 6.23
CA ARG A 453 -29.30 -5.24 5.47
C ARG A 453 -28.78 -5.78 4.15
N GLU A 454 -27.97 -5.02 3.44
CA GLU A 454 -27.42 -5.41 2.14
C GLU A 454 -25.99 -5.97 2.27
N ALA A 455 -25.47 -6.16 3.49
CA ALA A 455 -24.13 -6.72 3.68
C ALA A 455 -24.06 -8.13 3.11
N CYS A 456 -22.99 -8.42 2.38
CA CYS A 456 -22.63 -9.78 2.07
C CYS A 456 -22.25 -10.50 3.36
N VAL A 457 -22.81 -11.69 3.55
CA VAL A 457 -22.53 -12.54 4.68
C VAL A 457 -22.17 -13.92 4.15
N THR A 458 -21.20 -14.56 4.77
CA THR A 458 -20.82 -15.95 4.56
C THR A 458 -21.05 -16.72 5.85
N ALA A 459 -21.41 -17.98 5.70
CA ALA A 459 -21.44 -18.92 6.80
C ALA A 459 -20.66 -20.16 6.38
N ALA A 460 -19.89 -20.72 7.31
CA ALA A 460 -19.14 -21.94 7.14
C ALA A 460 -19.43 -22.85 8.33
N ILE A 461 -19.75 -24.10 8.09
CA ILE A 461 -19.90 -25.10 9.14
C ILE A 461 -18.81 -26.15 9.01
N THR A 462 -18.25 -26.57 10.14
CA THR A 462 -17.45 -27.78 10.26
C THR A 462 -18.09 -28.71 11.28
N VAL A 463 -18.24 -29.98 10.92
CA VAL A 463 -18.88 -31.01 11.73
C VAL A 463 -17.83 -32.05 12.13
N TYR A 464 -17.84 -32.43 13.41
CA TYR A 464 -16.84 -33.30 14.01
C TYR A 464 -17.46 -34.56 14.64
N ASP A 465 -16.72 -35.66 14.62
CA ASP A 465 -17.06 -36.87 15.39
C ASP A 465 -16.55 -36.85 16.85
N SER A 466 -16.83 -37.92 17.60
CA SER A 466 -16.45 -38.06 19.02
C SER A 466 -14.95 -38.19 19.26
N ALA A 467 -14.16 -38.49 18.22
CA ALA A 467 -12.70 -38.49 18.26
C ALA A 467 -12.11 -37.13 17.84
N GLY A 468 -12.95 -36.18 17.40
CA GLY A 468 -12.55 -34.85 16.94
C GLY A 468 -12.18 -34.78 15.46
N ALA A 469 -12.44 -35.83 14.67
CA ALA A 469 -12.19 -35.81 13.23
C ALA A 469 -13.29 -35.04 12.47
N VAL A 470 -12.90 -34.28 11.44
CA VAL A 470 -13.85 -33.57 10.57
C VAL A 470 -14.57 -34.57 9.68
N VAL A 471 -15.90 -34.62 9.78
CA VAL A 471 -16.77 -35.55 9.03
C VAL A 471 -17.69 -34.84 8.04
N GLY A 472 -17.68 -33.51 8.03
CA GLY A 472 -18.42 -32.73 7.06
C GLY A 472 -18.09 -31.25 7.15
N GLN A 473 -18.16 -30.55 6.03
CA GLN A 473 -17.95 -29.12 5.92
C GLN A 473 -18.97 -28.52 4.96
N GLY A 474 -19.23 -27.24 5.04
CA GLY A 474 -20.07 -26.58 4.06
C GLY A 474 -19.95 -25.08 4.17
N THR A 475 -20.22 -24.38 3.09
CA THR A 475 -20.21 -22.92 3.03
C THR A 475 -21.42 -22.40 2.28
N ALA A 476 -21.86 -21.21 2.65
CA ALA A 476 -22.89 -20.46 1.95
C ALA A 476 -22.58 -18.97 2.00
N GLN A 477 -23.05 -18.26 0.98
CA GLN A 477 -22.91 -16.81 0.86
C GLN A 477 -24.24 -16.23 0.41
N GLY A 478 -24.56 -15.03 0.91
CA GLY A 478 -25.77 -14.30 0.55
C GLY A 478 -25.75 -12.88 1.10
N THR A 479 -26.91 -12.23 1.11
CA THR A 479 -27.09 -10.92 1.76
C THR A 479 -27.81 -11.09 3.09
N ALA A 480 -27.49 -10.24 4.07
CA ALA A 480 -28.09 -10.30 5.41
C ALA A 480 -29.63 -10.20 5.40
N ALA A 481 -30.21 -9.59 4.37
CA ALA A 481 -31.64 -9.48 4.14
C ALA A 481 -32.36 -10.82 3.91
N VAL A 482 -31.63 -11.87 3.54
CA VAL A 482 -32.18 -13.19 3.19
C VAL A 482 -31.55 -14.26 4.09
N PRO A 483 -32.32 -15.21 4.63
CA PRO A 483 -31.74 -16.33 5.37
C PRO A 483 -30.75 -17.12 4.51
N LEU A 484 -29.53 -17.32 4.99
CA LEU A 484 -28.53 -18.14 4.29
C LEU A 484 -28.85 -19.61 4.47
N VAL A 485 -28.90 -20.36 3.37
CA VAL A 485 -29.06 -21.82 3.41
C VAL A 485 -27.72 -22.46 3.06
N LEU A 486 -27.13 -23.16 4.03
CA LEU A 486 -25.82 -23.78 3.95
C LEU A 486 -25.96 -25.29 3.84
N THR A 487 -25.42 -25.86 2.76
CA THR A 487 -25.47 -27.30 2.52
C THR A 487 -24.17 -27.97 2.94
N LEU A 488 -24.27 -28.99 3.78
CA LEU A 488 -23.11 -29.80 4.19
C LEU A 488 -22.64 -30.71 3.04
N SER A 489 -21.33 -30.81 2.84
CA SER A 489 -20.62 -31.79 2.04
C SER A 489 -19.65 -32.61 2.90
N GLU A 490 -19.34 -33.84 2.49
CA GLU A 490 -18.34 -34.67 3.18
C GLU A 490 -16.94 -34.05 3.04
N ALA A 491 -16.18 -34.02 4.13
CA ALA A 491 -14.85 -33.42 4.15
C ALA A 491 -13.81 -34.35 3.51
N ALA A 492 -12.96 -33.81 2.65
CA ALA A 492 -11.71 -34.46 2.24
C ALA A 492 -10.60 -34.09 3.23
N SER A 493 -9.91 -35.07 3.84
CA SER A 493 -8.74 -34.87 4.72
C SER A 493 -7.54 -34.35 3.89
N THR A 494 -6.82 -33.26 4.22
CA THR A 494 -5.98 -32.87 5.37
C THR A 494 -4.62 -33.58 5.48
N ALA A 495 -3.56 -32.74 5.45
CA ALA A 495 -2.11 -33.01 5.50
C ALA A 495 -1.48 -33.67 4.24
N SER A 496 -0.44 -33.02 3.71
CA SER A 496 0.45 -33.59 2.68
C SER A 496 1.89 -33.59 3.17
N ASP A 497 2.60 -34.69 3.00
CA ASP A 497 4.05 -34.79 3.32
C ASP A 497 4.95 -34.05 2.31
N GLY A 498 4.35 -33.41 1.31
CA GLY A 498 5.03 -32.67 0.26
C GLY A 498 4.28 -32.75 -1.06
N TYR A 499 5.01 -32.51 -2.15
CA TYR A 499 4.51 -32.44 -3.51
C TYR A 499 5.25 -33.41 -4.41
N ARG A 500 4.55 -33.94 -5.44
CA ARG A 500 5.18 -34.74 -6.49
C ARG A 500 4.76 -34.26 -7.88
N PRO A 501 5.63 -34.40 -8.89
CA PRO A 501 5.25 -34.12 -10.28
C PRO A 501 4.10 -35.03 -10.70
N ALA A 502 3.14 -34.46 -11.41
CA ALA A 502 1.99 -35.18 -11.95
C ALA A 502 1.89 -35.03 -13.46
N MET A 503 1.93 -33.79 -13.95
CA MET A 503 1.74 -33.47 -15.37
C MET A 503 2.72 -32.41 -15.84
N GLN A 504 2.96 -32.37 -17.15
CA GLN A 504 3.71 -31.31 -17.83
C GLN A 504 2.95 -30.90 -19.09
N LEU A 505 2.99 -29.60 -19.41
CA LEU A 505 2.45 -29.08 -20.65
C LEU A 505 3.32 -29.53 -21.84
N ALA A 506 2.67 -30.13 -22.84
CA ALA A 506 3.29 -30.50 -24.09
C ALA A 506 2.55 -29.84 -25.25
N TYR A 507 3.28 -29.54 -26.33
CA TYR A 507 2.71 -29.00 -27.56
C TYR A 507 2.97 -29.96 -28.72
N ASP A 508 1.92 -30.25 -29.49
CA ASP A 508 2.00 -30.97 -30.75
C ASP A 508 1.47 -30.08 -31.89
N PRO A 509 2.18 -29.95 -33.03
CA PRO A 509 1.76 -29.06 -34.11
C PRO A 509 0.40 -29.38 -34.75
N GLN A 510 -0.12 -30.59 -34.58
CA GLN A 510 -1.40 -31.00 -35.15
C GLN A 510 -2.55 -30.88 -34.15
N THR A 511 -2.29 -31.18 -32.88
CA THR A 511 -3.30 -31.29 -31.83
C THR A 511 -3.26 -30.16 -30.81
N GLY A 512 -2.21 -29.33 -30.82
CA GLY A 512 -2.04 -28.19 -29.93
C GLY A 512 -1.48 -28.57 -28.56
N TYR A 513 -1.80 -27.76 -27.55
CA TYR A 513 -1.36 -28.00 -26.18
C TYR A 513 -2.17 -29.11 -25.50
N SER A 514 -1.48 -29.95 -24.73
CA SER A 514 -2.10 -30.97 -23.87
C SER A 514 -1.28 -31.18 -22.60
N TRP A 515 -1.96 -31.53 -21.51
CA TRP A 515 -1.31 -31.99 -20.29
C TRP A 515 -0.90 -33.46 -20.44
N GLN A 516 0.37 -33.78 -20.22
CA GLN A 516 0.92 -35.13 -20.30
C GLN A 516 1.47 -35.59 -18.94
N PRO A 517 1.29 -36.86 -18.53
CA PRO A 517 1.86 -37.36 -17.29
C PRO A 517 3.38 -37.19 -17.24
N ALA A 518 3.89 -36.70 -16.11
CA ALA A 518 5.32 -36.43 -15.92
C ALA A 518 5.77 -36.84 -14.52
N ALA A 519 6.90 -37.55 -14.43
CA ALA A 519 7.52 -37.96 -13.16
C ALA A 519 8.60 -36.97 -12.66
N SER A 520 8.97 -35.97 -13.47
CA SER A 520 9.93 -34.91 -13.15
C SER A 520 9.75 -33.73 -14.10
N MET A 521 10.29 -32.57 -13.75
CA MET A 521 10.35 -31.34 -14.58
C MET A 521 11.63 -31.25 -15.43
N GLY A 522 12.26 -32.39 -15.72
CA GLY A 522 13.56 -32.44 -16.38
C GLY A 522 14.71 -31.98 -15.47
N THR A 523 15.89 -31.75 -16.07
CA THR A 523 17.12 -31.43 -15.34
C THR A 523 17.56 -29.97 -15.48
N ALA A 524 16.78 -29.13 -16.15
CA ALA A 524 17.14 -27.75 -16.41
C ALA A 524 17.01 -26.89 -15.15
N THR A 525 17.99 -26.03 -14.91
CA THR A 525 18.09 -25.12 -13.75
C THR A 525 18.43 -23.71 -14.20
N LEU A 526 18.62 -22.77 -13.26
CA LEU A 526 19.05 -21.41 -13.58
C LEU A 526 20.36 -21.38 -14.36
N ALA A 527 21.22 -22.39 -14.20
CA ALA A 527 22.49 -22.51 -14.93
C ALA A 527 22.29 -22.77 -16.44
N ASN A 528 21.08 -23.11 -16.88
CA ASN A 528 20.74 -23.31 -18.28
C ASN A 528 20.23 -22.04 -18.98
N LEU A 529 20.03 -20.93 -18.24
CA LEU A 529 19.62 -19.66 -18.84
C LEU A 529 20.73 -19.09 -19.75
N ASP A 530 20.34 -18.63 -20.93
CA ASP A 530 21.22 -18.02 -21.93
C ASP A 530 20.53 -16.82 -22.57
N CYS A 531 21.17 -15.67 -22.48
CA CYS A 531 20.67 -14.40 -23.01
C CYS A 531 21.25 -14.03 -24.39
N SER A 532 21.82 -15.00 -25.11
CA SER A 532 22.22 -14.88 -26.50
C SER A 532 21.03 -14.51 -27.40
N ASN A 533 21.29 -13.65 -28.39
CA ASN A 533 20.34 -13.31 -29.47
C ASN A 533 20.49 -14.24 -30.69
N VAL A 534 21.35 -15.25 -30.61
CA VAL A 534 21.62 -16.18 -31.72
C VAL A 534 21.13 -17.56 -31.31
N GLY A 535 20.15 -18.10 -32.02
CA GLY A 535 19.49 -19.36 -31.69
C GLY A 535 18.22 -19.17 -30.86
N THR A 536 17.81 -20.23 -30.17
CA THR A 536 16.57 -20.28 -29.38
C THR A 536 16.94 -20.53 -27.92
N HIS A 537 17.00 -19.46 -27.13
CA HIS A 537 17.53 -19.48 -25.78
C HIS A 537 16.59 -18.76 -24.80
N LEU A 538 16.36 -19.37 -23.64
CA LEU A 538 15.62 -18.78 -22.53
C LEU A 538 16.55 -17.96 -21.66
N CYS A 539 16.26 -16.67 -21.50
CA CYS A 539 17.07 -15.76 -20.70
C CYS A 539 16.48 -15.52 -19.31
N GLN A 540 15.14 -15.47 -19.19
CA GLN A 540 14.47 -15.13 -17.93
C GLN A 540 13.02 -15.62 -17.90
N LEU A 541 12.51 -15.91 -16.70
CA LEU A 541 11.10 -16.14 -16.41
C LEU A 541 10.59 -14.94 -15.60
N THR A 542 9.47 -14.33 -15.99
CA THR A 542 9.05 -13.02 -15.44
C THR A 542 7.79 -13.06 -14.58
N GLY A 543 6.90 -14.03 -14.77
CA GLY A 543 5.71 -14.19 -13.94
C GLY A 543 4.95 -15.48 -14.24
N LEU A 544 4.18 -15.95 -13.27
CA LEU A 544 3.21 -17.05 -13.38
C LEU A 544 2.03 -16.66 -12.48
N SER A 545 0.82 -16.59 -13.02
CA SER A 545 -0.36 -16.18 -12.25
C SER A 545 -1.60 -16.93 -12.73
N LEU A 546 -2.54 -17.18 -11.82
CA LEU A 546 -3.73 -17.97 -12.08
C LEU A 546 -4.98 -17.10 -11.92
N ASN A 547 -5.79 -17.01 -12.98
CA ASN A 547 -7.17 -16.52 -12.87
C ASN A 547 -8.08 -17.70 -12.51
N VAL A 548 -8.58 -17.72 -11.28
CA VAL A 548 -9.41 -18.82 -10.77
C VAL A 548 -10.79 -18.84 -11.42
N ALA A 549 -11.42 -17.67 -11.64
CA ALA A 549 -12.74 -17.59 -12.27
C ALA A 549 -12.76 -18.18 -13.69
N ASP A 550 -11.74 -17.86 -14.49
CA ASP A 550 -11.64 -18.31 -15.88
C ASP A 550 -10.85 -19.61 -16.05
N ASN A 551 -10.34 -20.21 -14.96
CA ASN A 551 -9.45 -21.39 -15.00
C ASN A 551 -8.30 -21.19 -16.01
N THR A 552 -7.68 -20.01 -15.98
CA THR A 552 -6.68 -19.59 -16.96
C THR A 552 -5.37 -19.30 -16.27
N LEU A 553 -4.31 -19.99 -16.69
CA LEU A 553 -2.93 -19.77 -16.23
C LEU A 553 -2.21 -18.85 -17.20
N LEU A 554 -1.60 -17.80 -16.67
CA LEU A 554 -0.81 -16.84 -17.42
C LEU A 554 0.65 -16.96 -17.05
N PHE A 555 1.54 -16.82 -18.01
CA PHE A 555 2.98 -16.83 -17.75
C PHE A 555 3.77 -15.95 -18.69
N GLY A 556 4.86 -15.40 -18.16
CA GLY A 556 5.76 -14.49 -18.86
C GLY A 556 7.20 -14.98 -18.85
N TRP A 557 7.92 -14.75 -19.96
CA TRP A 557 9.33 -15.12 -20.10
C TRP A 557 10.05 -14.20 -21.08
N ARG A 558 11.38 -14.29 -21.11
CA ARG A 558 12.25 -13.65 -22.10
C ARG A 558 13.03 -14.72 -22.85
N ALA A 559 12.82 -14.80 -24.16
CA ALA A 559 13.54 -15.75 -25.01
C ALA A 559 13.83 -15.17 -26.40
N SER A 560 14.88 -15.72 -27.04
CA SER A 560 15.13 -15.56 -28.48
C SER A 560 14.47 -16.70 -29.26
N GLY A 561 14.15 -16.45 -30.52
CA GLY A 561 13.60 -17.47 -31.41
C GLY A 561 13.22 -16.91 -32.77
N THR A 562 13.35 -17.70 -33.83
CA THR A 562 13.15 -17.22 -35.22
C THR A 562 11.74 -16.72 -35.52
N GLN A 563 10.75 -17.15 -34.74
CA GLN A 563 9.35 -16.71 -34.85
C GLN A 563 9.00 -15.54 -33.90
N ALA A 564 9.91 -15.18 -32.99
CA ALA A 564 9.68 -14.08 -32.06
C ALA A 564 9.74 -12.73 -32.79
N SER A 565 8.62 -12.02 -32.82
CA SER A 565 8.46 -10.73 -33.48
C SER A 565 8.27 -9.60 -32.47
N PRO A 566 8.98 -8.47 -32.58
CA PRO A 566 8.83 -7.36 -31.63
C PRO A 566 7.54 -6.58 -31.88
N CYS A 567 6.96 -6.01 -30.82
CA CYS A 567 5.75 -5.19 -30.92
C CYS A 567 5.97 -3.84 -31.63
N SER A 568 7.22 -3.39 -31.74
CA SER A 568 7.60 -2.17 -32.46
C SER A 568 7.79 -2.42 -33.95
N ALA A 569 7.22 -1.56 -34.80
CA ALA A 569 7.39 -1.63 -36.25
C ALA A 569 8.88 -1.54 -36.67
N GLY A 570 9.32 -2.43 -37.55
CA GLY A 570 10.69 -2.45 -38.10
C GLY A 570 11.75 -3.13 -37.21
N GLY A 571 11.36 -3.76 -36.09
CA GLY A 571 12.29 -4.52 -35.27
C GLY A 571 12.73 -5.85 -35.93
N SER A 572 13.89 -6.37 -35.53
CA SER A 572 14.44 -7.62 -36.07
C SER A 572 13.89 -8.83 -35.30
N SER A 573 13.35 -9.82 -36.01
CA SER A 573 12.98 -11.11 -35.42
C SER A 573 14.22 -11.89 -34.96
N GLY A 574 14.04 -12.85 -34.05
CA GLY A 574 15.15 -13.66 -33.54
C GLY A 574 15.88 -13.10 -32.31
N GLN A 575 15.56 -11.88 -31.86
CA GLN A 575 16.16 -11.29 -30.66
C GLN A 575 15.48 -11.75 -29.36
N GLN A 576 16.15 -11.54 -28.23
CA GLN A 576 15.59 -11.76 -26.89
C GLN A 576 14.45 -10.78 -26.61
N LEU A 577 13.22 -11.29 -26.58
CA LEU A 577 12.00 -10.52 -26.34
C LEU A 577 11.25 -11.07 -25.14
N TYR A 578 10.67 -10.17 -24.34
CA TYR A 578 9.72 -10.53 -23.30
C TYR A 578 8.37 -10.88 -23.94
N ARG A 579 7.80 -12.03 -23.58
CA ARG A 579 6.58 -12.62 -24.14
C ARG A 579 5.64 -12.99 -22.99
N LEU A 580 4.34 -12.89 -23.24
CA LEU A 580 3.27 -13.31 -22.33
C LEU A 580 2.34 -14.27 -23.08
N GLU A 581 1.91 -15.33 -22.42
CA GLU A 581 0.95 -16.32 -22.94
C GLU A 581 -0.04 -16.69 -21.84
N ALA A 582 -1.25 -17.10 -22.25
CA ALA A 582 -2.23 -17.68 -21.34
C ALA A 582 -2.78 -18.99 -21.91
N ILE A 583 -3.12 -19.93 -21.03
CA ILE A 583 -3.74 -21.22 -21.38
C ILE A 583 -4.78 -21.62 -20.33
N SER A 584 -5.71 -22.51 -20.68
CA SER A 584 -6.59 -23.10 -19.67
C SER A 584 -5.84 -24.12 -18.82
N ILE A 585 -6.13 -24.17 -17.52
CA ILE A 585 -5.68 -25.26 -16.63
C ILE A 585 -6.55 -26.53 -16.72
N SER A 586 -7.64 -26.48 -17.49
CA SER A 586 -8.52 -27.62 -17.70
C SER A 586 -7.83 -28.75 -18.50
N SER A 587 -8.54 -29.86 -18.69
CA SER A 587 -8.08 -30.97 -19.53
C SER A 587 -7.80 -30.58 -21.00
N ASN A 588 -8.30 -29.42 -21.45
CA ASN A 588 -8.02 -28.86 -22.77
C ASN A 588 -7.43 -27.44 -22.63
N PRO A 589 -6.08 -27.31 -22.60
CA PRO A 589 -5.43 -26.01 -22.49
C PRO A 589 -5.81 -25.02 -23.60
N GLY A 590 -6.19 -25.54 -24.78
CA GLY A 590 -6.50 -24.74 -25.96
C GLY A 590 -7.73 -23.84 -25.84
N ILE A 591 -8.63 -24.07 -24.87
CA ILE A 591 -9.89 -23.30 -24.73
C ILE A 591 -9.63 -21.83 -24.38
N ALA A 592 -8.59 -21.55 -23.60
CA ALA A 592 -8.19 -20.20 -23.21
C ALA A 592 -6.77 -19.86 -23.70
N LEU A 593 -6.37 -20.46 -24.84
CA LEU A 593 -5.05 -20.22 -25.42
C LEU A 593 -4.96 -18.82 -26.01
N ASN A 594 -4.16 -17.96 -25.39
CA ASN A 594 -3.80 -16.63 -25.87
C ASN A 594 -2.29 -16.57 -26.14
N PRO A 595 -1.83 -16.96 -27.34
CA PRO A 595 -0.42 -16.94 -27.66
C PRO A 595 0.06 -15.48 -27.85
N PRO A 596 1.36 -15.21 -27.65
CA PRO A 596 1.87 -13.85 -27.72
C PRO A 596 1.84 -13.33 -29.16
N SER A 597 1.09 -12.25 -29.40
CA SER A 597 1.02 -11.60 -30.73
C SER A 597 2.34 -10.95 -31.16
N CYS A 598 3.15 -10.53 -30.19
CA CYS A 598 4.49 -9.95 -30.36
C CYS A 598 5.26 -10.03 -29.02
N GLY A 599 6.44 -9.39 -28.95
CA GLY A 599 7.24 -9.28 -27.72
C GLY A 599 7.90 -7.93 -27.50
N PHE A 600 8.33 -7.67 -26.26
CA PHE A 600 8.91 -6.39 -25.82
C PHE A 600 10.42 -6.47 -25.63
N TYR A 601 11.12 -5.34 -25.87
CA TYR A 601 12.55 -5.21 -25.52
C TYR A 601 12.76 -4.86 -24.05
N THR A 602 11.77 -4.23 -23.44
CA THR A 602 11.76 -3.82 -22.04
C THR A 602 11.00 -4.86 -21.22
N PHE A 603 11.34 -4.97 -19.94
CA PHE A 603 10.77 -5.95 -19.03
C PHE A 603 9.24 -5.85 -18.97
N THR A 604 8.54 -6.97 -18.98
CA THR A 604 7.10 -7.02 -18.69
C THR A 604 6.79 -8.26 -17.86
N THR A 605 5.81 -8.12 -16.99
CA THR A 605 5.22 -9.20 -16.19
C THR A 605 3.71 -9.03 -16.15
N LEU A 606 3.02 -9.93 -15.47
CA LEU A 606 1.57 -10.03 -15.42
C LEU A 606 1.10 -10.41 -14.03
N ALA A 607 -0.17 -10.14 -13.78
CA ALA A 607 -0.88 -10.58 -12.60
C ALA A 607 -2.36 -10.77 -12.94
N ALA A 608 -2.92 -11.89 -12.52
CA ALA A 608 -4.35 -12.18 -12.62
C ALA A 608 -4.99 -12.02 -11.25
N GLY A 609 -6.15 -11.38 -11.21
CA GLY A 609 -7.03 -11.35 -10.06
C GLY A 609 -7.95 -12.57 -10.04
N ASP A 610 -8.62 -12.76 -8.91
CA ASP A 610 -9.58 -13.85 -8.73
C ASP A 610 -10.84 -13.69 -9.59
N GLU A 611 -11.17 -12.45 -9.96
CA GLU A 611 -12.29 -12.12 -10.85
C GLU A 611 -11.89 -12.12 -12.32
N ALA A 612 -12.85 -12.40 -13.21
CA ALA A 612 -12.61 -12.51 -14.66
C ALA A 612 -12.11 -11.19 -15.30
N SER A 613 -12.37 -10.03 -14.68
CA SER A 613 -12.01 -8.71 -15.22
C SER A 613 -10.69 -8.13 -14.71
N ASP A 614 -10.09 -8.71 -13.67
CA ASP A 614 -8.97 -8.09 -12.95
C ASP A 614 -7.63 -8.66 -13.39
N ASN A 615 -7.37 -8.65 -14.69
CA ASN A 615 -6.15 -9.19 -15.27
C ASN A 615 -5.28 -8.05 -15.83
N LEU A 616 -4.07 -7.87 -15.29
CA LEU A 616 -3.16 -6.79 -15.67
C LEU A 616 -1.83 -7.30 -16.25
N PHE A 617 -1.31 -6.59 -17.25
CA PHE A 617 0.13 -6.65 -17.55
C PHE A 617 0.82 -5.32 -17.25
N PHE A 618 2.09 -5.44 -16.89
CA PHE A 618 2.98 -4.32 -16.62
C PHE A 618 3.68 -3.85 -17.89
N ASP A 619 3.30 -2.68 -18.38
CA ASP A 619 3.80 -2.09 -19.63
C ASP A 619 4.89 -1.06 -19.38
N THR A 620 6.12 -1.41 -19.75
CA THR A 620 7.31 -0.56 -19.56
C THR A 620 7.72 0.26 -20.78
N ARG A 621 6.90 0.30 -21.84
CA ARG A 621 7.25 1.01 -23.09
C ARG A 621 7.50 2.51 -22.89
N THR A 622 6.74 3.14 -22.00
CA THR A 622 6.82 4.58 -21.71
C THR A 622 6.68 4.77 -20.20
N ALA A 623 7.50 5.64 -19.61
CA ALA A 623 7.35 6.04 -18.21
C ALA A 623 6.35 7.20 -18.07
N PRO A 624 5.53 7.26 -17.00
CA PRO A 624 5.40 6.24 -15.95
C PRO A 624 4.79 4.94 -16.49
N PHE A 625 5.15 3.81 -15.89
CA PHE A 625 4.92 2.48 -16.46
C PHE A 625 3.51 1.98 -16.17
N ALA A 626 2.74 1.70 -17.22
CA ALA A 626 1.31 1.50 -17.12
C ALA A 626 0.92 0.09 -16.67
N LEU A 627 -0.17 -0.02 -15.90
CA LEU A 627 -0.89 -1.25 -15.63
C LEU A 627 -2.11 -1.31 -16.55
N ARG A 628 -2.15 -2.30 -17.44
CA ARG A 628 -3.14 -2.37 -18.52
C ARG A 628 -3.88 -3.70 -18.50
N ASP A 629 -5.17 -3.66 -18.82
CA ASP A 629 -6.03 -4.84 -18.85
C ASP A 629 -5.57 -5.88 -19.89
N MET A 630 -5.85 -7.13 -19.57
CA MET A 630 -5.71 -8.29 -20.45
C MET A 630 -7.05 -9.00 -20.56
N LYS A 631 -7.43 -9.43 -21.77
CA LYS A 631 -8.62 -10.25 -21.97
C LYS A 631 -8.24 -11.74 -21.87
N LEU A 632 -8.93 -12.49 -21.00
CA LEU A 632 -8.74 -13.92 -20.78
C LEU A 632 -10.05 -14.72 -20.99
N GLY A 633 -10.02 -16.02 -20.71
CA GLY A 633 -11.19 -16.92 -20.68
C GLY A 633 -11.57 -17.57 -22.01
N GLU A 634 -11.13 -17.02 -23.13
CA GLU A 634 -11.39 -17.58 -24.48
C GLU A 634 -10.13 -17.51 -25.33
N ALA A 635 -9.95 -18.51 -26.21
CA ALA A 635 -8.86 -18.54 -27.16
C ALA A 635 -8.87 -17.32 -28.09
N GLY A 636 -7.75 -16.61 -28.13
CA GLY A 636 -7.59 -15.39 -28.90
C GLY A 636 -6.11 -15.05 -29.08
N ALA A 637 -5.79 -13.87 -29.58
CA ALA A 637 -4.41 -13.37 -29.53
C ALA A 637 -4.22 -12.55 -28.26
N PHE A 638 -3.02 -12.59 -27.67
CA PHE A 638 -2.70 -11.69 -26.58
C PHE A 638 -2.58 -10.24 -27.12
N GLU A 639 -3.49 -9.36 -26.72
CA GLU A 639 -3.52 -7.96 -27.16
C GLU A 639 -2.74 -7.05 -26.21
N PHE A 640 -2.02 -6.07 -26.77
CA PHE A 640 -1.21 -5.11 -25.99
C PHE A 640 -1.72 -3.68 -26.19
N PRO A 641 -2.83 -3.30 -25.53
CA PRO A 641 -3.42 -1.96 -25.66
C PRO A 641 -2.42 -0.84 -25.31
N THR A 642 -2.68 0.36 -25.83
CA THR A 642 -1.88 1.57 -25.59
C THR A 642 -2.78 2.79 -25.35
N GLY A 643 -2.26 3.80 -24.64
CA GLY A 643 -2.94 5.07 -24.42
C GLY A 643 -4.01 5.06 -23.32
N ARG A 644 -4.39 3.87 -22.80
CA ARG A 644 -5.30 3.72 -21.67
C ARG A 644 -4.84 2.67 -20.66
N SER A 645 -4.97 2.97 -19.38
CA SER A 645 -4.50 2.14 -18.27
C SER A 645 -5.41 2.23 -17.05
N ARG A 646 -5.33 1.24 -16.16
CA ARG A 646 -6.05 1.18 -14.88
C ARG A 646 -5.28 1.91 -13.77
N GLY A 647 -3.99 2.12 -13.97
CA GLY A 647 -3.06 2.77 -13.05
C GLY A 647 -1.63 2.73 -13.60
N TYR A 648 -0.66 3.24 -12.86
CA TYR A 648 0.76 3.15 -13.23
C TYR A 648 1.67 2.90 -12.03
N LEU A 649 2.89 2.43 -12.30
CA LEU A 649 3.99 2.32 -11.35
C LEU A 649 5.13 3.29 -11.73
N THR A 650 5.91 3.72 -10.73
CA THR A 650 7.13 4.51 -10.97
C THR A 650 8.42 3.68 -10.86
N LEU A 651 8.29 2.40 -10.48
CA LEU A 651 9.38 1.42 -10.46
C LEU A 651 9.80 1.00 -11.87
N SER A 652 11.05 1.29 -12.25
CA SER A 652 11.64 0.82 -13.52
C SER A 652 12.05 -0.64 -13.54
N THR A 653 12.11 -1.27 -12.37
CA THR A 653 12.34 -2.70 -12.20
C THR A 653 11.35 -3.24 -11.19
N VAL A 654 10.56 -4.22 -11.59
CA VAL A 654 9.59 -4.94 -10.76
C VAL A 654 10.04 -6.39 -10.67
N SER A 655 10.08 -6.92 -9.45
CA SER A 655 10.38 -8.32 -9.17
C SER A 655 9.13 -9.19 -9.26
N ASP A 656 7.99 -8.64 -8.86
CA ASP A 656 6.70 -9.32 -8.87
C ASP A 656 5.51 -8.34 -8.79
N LEU A 657 4.33 -8.81 -9.22
CA LEU A 657 3.09 -8.03 -9.30
C LEU A 657 1.90 -8.89 -8.85
N ALA A 658 1.00 -8.32 -8.05
CA ALA A 658 -0.26 -8.91 -7.64
C ALA A 658 -1.45 -7.97 -7.93
N VAL A 659 -2.62 -8.55 -8.20
CA VAL A 659 -3.90 -7.81 -8.30
C VAL A 659 -4.80 -8.24 -7.17
N HIS A 660 -5.33 -7.26 -6.44
CA HIS A 660 -6.18 -7.46 -5.28
C HIS A 660 -7.66 -7.26 -5.67
N PRO A 661 -8.58 -8.14 -5.22
CA PRO A 661 -10.00 -8.08 -5.59
C PRO A 661 -10.73 -6.79 -5.15
N ALA A 662 -10.17 -6.05 -4.20
CA ALA A 662 -10.68 -4.71 -3.83
C ALA A 662 -10.32 -3.59 -4.84
N GLY A 663 -9.83 -3.91 -6.04
CA GLY A 663 -9.45 -2.94 -7.05
C GLY A 663 -8.09 -2.28 -6.80
N PHE A 664 -7.14 -3.01 -6.23
CA PHE A 664 -5.76 -2.54 -6.03
C PHE A 664 -4.76 -3.42 -6.79
N ALA A 665 -3.60 -2.89 -7.11
CA ALA A 665 -2.44 -3.66 -7.57
C ALA A 665 -1.23 -3.37 -6.69
N ALA A 666 -0.42 -4.39 -6.42
CA ALA A 666 0.77 -4.30 -5.58
C ALA A 666 1.99 -4.84 -6.33
N ALA A 667 3.08 -4.10 -6.32
CA ALA A 667 4.32 -4.48 -7.01
C ALA A 667 5.54 -4.28 -6.10
N VAL A 668 6.45 -5.25 -6.10
CA VAL A 668 7.69 -5.16 -5.33
C VAL A 668 8.90 -5.02 -6.22
N SER A 669 9.94 -4.37 -5.70
CA SER A 669 11.24 -4.23 -6.38
C SER A 669 12.39 -4.55 -5.45
N ALA A 670 13.09 -5.64 -5.73
CA ALA A 670 14.26 -6.05 -4.96
C ALA A 670 15.40 -5.01 -5.02
N SER A 671 15.53 -4.30 -6.14
CA SER A 671 16.58 -3.29 -6.33
C SER A 671 16.27 -1.99 -5.60
N ALA A 672 15.00 -1.59 -5.56
CA ALA A 672 14.56 -0.38 -4.87
C ALA A 672 14.28 -0.62 -3.37
N ASN A 673 14.20 -1.88 -2.92
CA ASN A 673 13.75 -2.26 -1.57
C ASN A 673 12.39 -1.65 -1.23
N MET A 674 11.44 -1.76 -2.16
CA MET A 674 10.20 -1.00 -2.11
C MET A 674 9.01 -1.84 -2.58
N LEU A 675 7.86 -1.61 -1.95
CA LEU A 675 6.53 -2.03 -2.36
C LEU A 675 5.79 -0.80 -2.88
N GLN A 676 5.13 -0.91 -4.04
CA GLN A 676 4.22 0.10 -4.57
C GLN A 676 2.82 -0.47 -4.65
N ILE A 677 1.84 0.27 -4.15
CA ILE A 677 0.43 -0.11 -4.21
C ILE A 677 -0.34 0.98 -4.96
N VAL A 678 -1.18 0.57 -5.89
CA VAL A 678 -1.99 1.44 -6.76
C VAL A 678 -3.45 1.10 -6.55
N GLN A 679 -4.27 2.11 -6.23
CA GLN A 679 -5.72 1.97 -6.38
C GLN A 679 -6.06 2.08 -7.86
N LEU A 680 -6.62 1.02 -8.43
CA LEU A 680 -6.95 0.96 -9.86
C LEU A 680 -8.25 1.73 -10.12
N SER A 681 -8.34 2.38 -11.26
CA SER A 681 -9.62 2.90 -11.75
C SER A 681 -10.53 1.73 -12.16
N ASP A 682 -11.84 1.78 -11.94
CA ASP A 682 -12.75 0.67 -12.29
C ASP A 682 -12.72 0.30 -13.78
N GLN A 683 -12.39 1.26 -14.63
CA GLN A 683 -12.25 1.10 -16.08
C GLN A 683 -10.94 1.75 -16.54
N PRO A 684 -10.33 1.30 -17.65
CA PRO A 684 -9.15 1.96 -18.21
C PRO A 684 -9.44 3.43 -18.50
N VAL A 685 -8.62 4.34 -18.01
CA VAL A 685 -8.67 5.78 -18.29
C VAL A 685 -7.50 6.17 -19.21
N ALA A 686 -7.46 7.41 -19.70
CA ALA A 686 -6.31 7.88 -20.47
C ALA A 686 -5.04 7.83 -19.59
N ASP A 687 -3.87 7.48 -20.17
CA ASP A 687 -2.63 7.31 -19.39
C ASP A 687 -2.27 8.54 -18.52
N ALA A 688 -2.55 9.76 -19.02
CA ALA A 688 -2.30 10.99 -18.27
C ALA A 688 -3.24 11.22 -17.07
N ALA A 689 -4.34 10.47 -17.00
CA ALA A 689 -5.34 10.53 -15.92
C ALA A 689 -5.33 9.26 -15.05
N ALA A 690 -4.45 8.29 -15.34
CA ALA A 690 -4.37 7.05 -14.59
C ALA A 690 -3.88 7.31 -13.15
N PRO A 691 -4.43 6.61 -12.15
CA PRO A 691 -3.99 6.75 -10.77
C PRO A 691 -2.55 6.23 -10.58
N GLY A 692 -1.79 6.90 -9.72
CA GLY A 692 -0.40 6.55 -9.41
C GLY A 692 -0.24 5.72 -8.14
N PRO A 693 0.95 5.16 -7.88
CA PRO A 693 1.21 4.31 -6.73
C PRO A 693 1.60 5.14 -5.51
N TYR A 694 1.26 4.69 -4.33
CA TYR A 694 1.96 5.14 -3.12
C TYR A 694 3.04 4.10 -2.75
N ALA A 695 4.07 4.51 -2.01
CA ALA A 695 5.32 3.76 -1.86
C ALA A 695 5.58 3.38 -0.40
N ILE A 696 5.94 2.12 -0.15
CA ILE A 696 6.19 1.58 1.19
C ILE A 696 7.57 0.93 1.21
N GLY A 697 8.26 1.06 2.34
CA GLY A 697 9.51 0.35 2.58
C GLY A 697 10.73 1.27 2.61
N GLY A 698 11.72 0.96 1.78
CA GLY A 698 13.09 1.44 1.97
C GLY A 698 13.92 0.41 2.72
N THR A 699 15.24 0.47 2.52
CA THR A 699 16.16 -0.55 3.04
C THR A 699 16.15 -0.57 4.57
N GLY A 700 15.82 -1.70 5.19
CA GLY A 700 15.94 -1.87 6.63
C GLY A 700 15.38 -3.20 7.13
N THR A 701 15.56 -3.47 8.43
CA THR A 701 15.19 -4.75 9.06
C THR A 701 13.95 -4.66 9.94
N ARG A 702 13.46 -3.46 10.25
CA ARG A 702 12.22 -3.27 11.02
C ARG A 702 10.99 -3.65 10.18
N ALA A 703 9.87 -4.01 10.82
CA ALA A 703 8.58 -4.06 10.15
C ALA A 703 8.20 -2.68 9.57
N GLY A 704 7.57 -2.66 8.40
CA GLY A 704 7.35 -1.46 7.57
C GLY A 704 8.50 -1.13 6.61
N LEU A 705 9.73 -1.60 6.90
CA LEU A 705 10.88 -1.52 5.99
C LEU A 705 11.08 -2.86 5.27
N LEU A 706 11.76 -2.80 4.11
CA LEU A 706 11.96 -3.95 3.24
C LEU A 706 13.44 -4.16 2.92
N GLN A 707 13.83 -5.41 2.68
CA GLN A 707 15.15 -5.72 2.12
C GLN A 707 15.08 -6.85 1.09
N GLN A 708 15.37 -6.50 -0.16
CA GLN A 708 15.27 -7.34 -1.35
C GLN A 708 13.91 -8.08 -1.43
N PRO A 709 12.78 -7.37 -1.51
CA PRO A 709 11.49 -8.01 -1.73
C PRO A 709 11.43 -8.62 -3.13
N VAL A 710 11.16 -9.92 -3.23
CA VAL A 710 11.23 -10.71 -4.48
C VAL A 710 9.88 -11.23 -4.97
N ALA A 711 8.88 -11.33 -4.09
CA ALA A 711 7.52 -11.74 -4.43
C ALA A 711 6.47 -11.00 -3.58
N VAL A 712 5.27 -10.84 -4.13
CA VAL A 712 4.10 -10.28 -3.43
C VAL A 712 2.85 -11.07 -3.81
N GLU A 713 2.04 -11.46 -2.82
CA GLU A 713 0.84 -12.26 -3.04
C GLU A 713 -0.33 -11.75 -2.19
N VAL A 714 -1.56 -11.95 -2.66
CA VAL A 714 -2.78 -11.61 -1.91
C VAL A 714 -3.13 -12.77 -0.98
N ALA A 715 -3.27 -12.48 0.31
CA ALA A 715 -3.74 -13.45 1.29
C ALA A 715 -5.28 -13.54 1.29
N PRO A 716 -5.88 -14.68 1.71
CA PRO A 716 -7.34 -14.86 1.74
C PRO A 716 -8.11 -13.88 2.63
N ASP A 717 -7.43 -13.24 3.58
CA ASP A 717 -8.02 -12.19 4.44
C ASP A 717 -8.01 -10.79 3.78
N GLY A 718 -7.48 -10.67 2.55
CA GLY A 718 -7.37 -9.43 1.80
C GLY A 718 -6.13 -8.59 2.15
N GLY A 719 -5.13 -9.16 2.83
CA GLY A 719 -3.82 -8.54 2.97
C GLY A 719 -2.86 -8.89 1.83
N LEU A 720 -1.70 -8.24 1.85
CA LEU A 720 -0.58 -8.45 0.94
C LEU A 720 0.58 -9.07 1.70
N LEU A 721 1.07 -10.21 1.25
CA LEU A 721 2.25 -10.87 1.79
C LEU A 721 3.45 -10.61 0.89
N VAL A 722 4.53 -10.07 1.47
CA VAL A 722 5.78 -9.78 0.76
C VAL A 722 6.87 -10.75 1.20
N LEU A 723 7.50 -11.42 0.24
CA LEU A 723 8.67 -12.27 0.45
C LEU A 723 9.95 -11.46 0.31
N GLU A 724 10.70 -11.35 1.41
CA GLU A 724 11.95 -10.61 1.49
C GLU A 724 13.14 -11.57 1.48
N ALA A 725 13.89 -11.57 0.38
CA ALA A 725 15.08 -12.42 0.24
C ALA A 725 16.23 -11.94 1.15
N GLY A 726 16.34 -10.63 1.36
CA GLY A 726 17.42 -10.03 2.15
C GLY A 726 17.20 -10.20 3.65
N ASN A 727 16.00 -9.82 4.13
CA ASN A 727 15.60 -10.03 5.52
C ASN A 727 15.23 -11.49 5.83
N ARG A 728 15.09 -12.35 4.81
CA ARG A 728 14.75 -13.78 4.93
C ARG A 728 13.48 -13.99 5.75
N ARG A 729 12.42 -13.26 5.36
CA ARG A 729 11.13 -13.28 6.05
C ARG A 729 9.97 -13.11 5.06
N LEU A 730 8.78 -13.49 5.50
CA LEU A 730 7.54 -12.94 4.95
C LEU A 730 7.10 -11.77 5.84
N GLN A 731 6.48 -10.76 5.24
CA GLN A 731 5.90 -9.63 5.95
C GLN A 731 4.52 -9.30 5.38
N ALA A 732 3.54 -9.06 6.26
CA ALA A 732 2.16 -8.79 5.90
C ALA A 732 1.83 -7.30 5.96
N PHE A 733 1.15 -6.79 4.93
CA PHE A 733 0.68 -5.42 4.78
C PHE A 733 -0.80 -5.40 4.41
N ASP A 734 -1.57 -4.44 4.89
CA ASP A 734 -2.88 -4.17 4.32
C ASP A 734 -2.75 -3.48 2.94
N ILE A 735 -3.88 -3.31 2.26
CA ILE A 735 -3.96 -2.63 0.94
C ILE A 735 -3.67 -1.12 1.00
N TYR A 736 -3.37 -0.56 2.18
CA TYR A 736 -2.94 0.81 2.43
C TYR A 736 -1.46 0.90 2.87
N GLY A 737 -0.76 -0.23 2.92
CA GLY A 737 0.66 -0.32 3.23
C GLY A 737 1.01 -0.40 4.70
N ASN A 738 0.03 -0.58 5.58
CA ASN A 738 0.26 -0.73 7.01
C ASN A 738 0.48 -2.21 7.36
N ASN A 739 1.49 -2.48 8.16
CA ASN A 739 1.77 -3.84 8.60
C ASN A 739 0.76 -4.32 9.66
N TYR A 740 0.30 -5.57 9.54
CA TYR A 740 -0.73 -6.15 10.41
C TYR A 740 -0.37 -7.59 10.82
N ASN A 741 -0.94 -8.05 11.94
CA ASN A 741 -0.61 -9.36 12.50
C ASN A 741 -1.30 -10.49 11.72
N TYR A 742 -0.64 -11.02 10.71
CA TYR A 742 -1.08 -12.21 9.96
C TYR A 742 -0.56 -13.51 10.59
N PHE A 743 0.71 -13.54 10.99
CA PHE A 743 1.39 -14.72 11.52
C PHE A 743 1.19 -14.81 13.04
N GLY A 744 -0.05 -15.11 13.45
CA GLY A 744 -0.45 -15.11 14.86
C GLY A 744 -0.47 -13.69 15.44
N SER A 745 0.51 -13.36 16.28
CA SER A 745 0.64 -12.03 16.91
C SER A 745 1.71 -11.14 16.27
N SER A 746 2.23 -11.52 15.10
CA SER A 746 3.30 -10.81 14.40
C SER A 746 2.94 -10.47 12.96
N PRO A 747 3.40 -9.32 12.43
CA PRO A 747 3.32 -9.02 11.00
C PRO A 747 4.44 -9.68 10.19
N CYS A 748 5.38 -10.40 10.83
CA CYS A 748 6.53 -10.98 10.18
C CYS A 748 6.68 -12.47 10.52
N LEU A 749 6.92 -13.30 9.49
CA LEU A 749 7.34 -14.68 9.64
C LEU A 749 8.81 -14.80 9.27
N THR A 750 9.65 -15.17 10.24
CA THR A 750 11.08 -15.45 9.98
C THR A 750 11.20 -16.78 9.23
N LEU A 751 11.85 -16.76 8.06
CA LEU A 751 12.14 -17.97 7.28
C LEU A 751 13.54 -18.52 7.64
N ARG A 752 14.00 -19.54 6.91
CA ARG A 752 15.34 -20.14 7.12
C ARG A 752 16.46 -19.09 7.02
N GLN A 753 17.22 -18.97 8.11
CA GLN A 753 18.36 -18.05 8.23
C GLN A 753 19.68 -18.63 7.66
N ASP A 754 19.60 -19.42 6.59
CA ASP A 754 20.78 -19.98 5.90
C ASP A 754 21.18 -19.06 4.74
N ALA A 755 22.33 -18.38 4.89
CA ALA A 755 22.85 -17.42 3.91
C ALA A 755 22.98 -17.95 2.47
N SER A 756 23.05 -19.27 2.28
CA SER A 756 23.13 -19.90 0.96
C SER A 756 21.76 -20.15 0.31
N VAL A 757 20.64 -19.92 1.02
CA VAL A 757 19.29 -20.01 0.46
C VAL A 757 18.95 -18.69 -0.23
N HIS A 758 18.46 -18.82 -1.46
CA HIS A 758 17.95 -17.75 -2.32
C HIS A 758 16.45 -17.97 -2.56
N TYR A 759 15.64 -17.05 -2.05
CA TYR A 759 14.19 -17.06 -2.24
C TYR A 759 13.81 -16.57 -3.63
N LEU A 760 12.85 -17.23 -4.27
CA LEU A 760 12.48 -16.99 -5.66
C LEU A 760 11.05 -16.46 -5.81
N ASP A 761 10.10 -17.09 -5.13
CA ASP A 761 8.67 -16.85 -5.37
C ASP A 761 7.81 -17.27 -4.18
N LEU A 762 6.60 -16.73 -4.13
CA LEU A 762 5.58 -17.00 -3.13
C LEU A 762 4.25 -17.30 -3.85
N ALA A 763 3.50 -18.28 -3.37
CA ALA A 763 2.08 -18.44 -3.69
C ALA A 763 1.29 -18.72 -2.41
N VAL A 764 0.00 -18.38 -2.41
CA VAL A 764 -0.91 -18.60 -1.27
C VAL A 764 -2.16 -19.32 -1.77
N ASP A 765 -2.62 -20.35 -1.06
CA ASP A 765 -3.88 -21.02 -1.41
C ASP A 765 -5.09 -20.40 -0.68
N GLY A 766 -6.30 -20.78 -1.11
CA GLY A 766 -7.54 -20.28 -0.49
C GLY A 766 -7.74 -20.66 0.98
N GLY A 767 -6.93 -21.59 1.52
CA GLY A 767 -6.88 -21.92 2.94
C GLY A 767 -5.86 -21.11 3.74
N GLY A 768 -5.06 -20.26 3.09
CA GLY A 768 -4.03 -19.42 3.70
C GLY A 768 -2.66 -20.10 3.83
N ARG A 769 -2.44 -21.28 3.25
CA ARG A 769 -1.11 -21.90 3.28
C ARG A 769 -0.17 -21.21 2.31
N LEU A 770 1.09 -21.11 2.72
CA LEU A 770 2.12 -20.31 2.08
C LEU A 770 3.15 -21.21 1.41
N TYR A 771 3.34 -21.05 0.12
CA TYR A 771 4.24 -21.85 -0.71
C TYR A 771 5.47 -21.02 -1.05
N VAL A 772 6.60 -21.32 -0.42
CA VAL A 772 7.83 -20.54 -0.58
C VAL A 772 8.84 -21.33 -1.42
N LEU A 773 9.10 -20.83 -2.63
CA LEU A 773 10.07 -21.42 -3.55
C LEU A 773 11.46 -20.83 -3.31
N SER A 774 12.48 -21.70 -3.27
CA SER A 774 13.87 -21.30 -3.09
C SER A 774 14.86 -22.26 -3.72
N TYR A 775 16.11 -21.82 -3.87
CA TYR A 775 17.25 -22.69 -4.16
C TYR A 775 18.41 -22.44 -3.21
N LYS A 776 19.32 -23.41 -3.09
CA LYS A 776 20.53 -23.33 -2.28
C LYS A 776 21.80 -23.18 -3.13
N GLY A 777 22.79 -22.46 -2.62
CA GLY A 777 24.11 -22.35 -3.24
C GLY A 777 24.03 -21.69 -4.62
N SER A 778 24.54 -22.34 -5.66
CA SER A 778 24.52 -21.79 -7.02
C SER A 778 23.23 -22.10 -7.80
N GLY A 779 22.35 -22.96 -7.27
CA GLY A 779 21.14 -23.41 -7.99
C GLY A 779 21.45 -24.16 -9.29
N ALA A 780 22.58 -24.85 -9.36
CA ALA A 780 23.06 -25.50 -10.59
C ALA A 780 22.57 -26.95 -10.72
N GLN A 781 22.07 -27.54 -9.63
CA GLN A 781 21.53 -28.89 -9.60
C GLN A 781 20.04 -28.85 -9.23
N THR A 782 19.24 -29.79 -9.72
CA THR A 782 17.82 -29.86 -9.37
C THR A 782 17.61 -30.01 -7.87
N SER A 783 18.49 -30.76 -7.19
CA SER A 783 18.47 -30.96 -5.74
C SER A 783 18.71 -29.69 -4.92
N ASP A 784 19.19 -28.61 -5.54
CA ASP A 784 19.38 -27.33 -4.87
C ASP A 784 18.03 -26.64 -4.60
N TYR A 785 16.97 -27.02 -5.31
CA TYR A 785 15.67 -26.36 -5.26
C TYR A 785 14.73 -27.01 -4.26
N SER A 786 14.04 -26.17 -3.48
CA SER A 786 13.07 -26.58 -2.47
C SER A 786 11.81 -25.72 -2.49
N LEU A 787 10.69 -26.37 -2.23
CA LEU A 787 9.41 -25.76 -1.91
C LEU A 787 9.10 -26.02 -0.44
N ASP A 788 9.07 -24.96 0.36
CA ASP A 788 8.55 -25.03 1.72
C ASP A 788 7.07 -24.65 1.73
N VAL A 789 6.26 -25.42 2.44
CA VAL A 789 4.83 -25.11 2.65
C VAL A 789 4.64 -24.79 4.12
N TYR A 790 4.14 -23.60 4.42
CA TYR A 790 3.81 -23.15 5.77
C TYR A 790 2.29 -23.06 5.93
N ASP A 791 1.81 -23.22 7.15
CA ASP A 791 0.44 -22.85 7.54
C ASP A 791 0.31 -21.31 7.64
N ALA A 792 -0.91 -20.80 7.71
CA ALA A 792 -1.19 -19.37 7.81
C ALA A 792 -0.54 -18.72 9.05
N ASP A 793 -0.42 -19.46 10.16
CA ASP A 793 0.26 -19.00 11.37
C ASP A 793 1.80 -18.97 11.26
N GLY A 794 2.35 -19.50 10.16
CA GLY A 794 3.77 -19.59 9.89
C GLY A 794 4.44 -20.90 10.31
N THR A 795 3.69 -21.91 10.76
CA THR A 795 4.21 -23.24 11.05
C THR A 795 4.66 -23.95 9.76
N LEU A 796 5.90 -24.43 9.68
CA LEU A 796 6.37 -25.21 8.53
C LEU A 796 5.67 -26.59 8.49
N LEU A 797 4.91 -26.85 7.44
CA LEU A 797 4.17 -28.09 7.23
C LEU A 797 4.99 -29.15 6.47
N SER A 798 5.65 -28.77 5.38
CA SER A 798 6.44 -29.70 4.58
C SER A 798 7.56 -29.01 3.79
N THR A 799 8.51 -29.82 3.31
CA THR A 799 9.56 -29.39 2.38
C THR A 799 9.71 -30.40 1.27
N THR A 800 9.51 -29.95 0.04
CA THR A 800 9.70 -30.77 -1.17
C THR A 800 10.99 -30.34 -1.87
N VAL A 801 11.87 -31.29 -2.16
CA VAL A 801 13.12 -31.04 -2.92
C VAL A 801 12.94 -31.36 -4.41
N ASN A 802 13.84 -30.87 -5.26
CA ASN A 802 13.82 -31.03 -6.72
C ASN A 802 12.68 -30.26 -7.43
N VAL A 803 12.21 -29.17 -6.83
CA VAL A 803 11.23 -28.27 -7.47
C VAL A 803 11.98 -27.21 -8.28
N ASN A 804 12.68 -27.62 -9.33
CA ASN A 804 13.53 -26.75 -10.18
C ASN A 804 12.70 -25.79 -11.06
N ALA A 805 12.08 -24.81 -10.41
CA ALA A 805 11.25 -23.77 -11.02
C ALA A 805 11.76 -22.36 -10.70
N ALA A 806 11.28 -21.36 -11.43
CA ALA A 806 11.50 -19.95 -11.11
C ALA A 806 10.24 -19.27 -10.55
N LYS A 807 9.06 -19.71 -11.00
CA LYS A 807 7.76 -19.14 -10.63
C LYS A 807 6.74 -20.23 -10.34
N ILE A 808 5.84 -19.97 -9.40
CA ILE A 808 4.79 -20.89 -8.95
C ILE A 808 3.42 -20.22 -8.84
N ALA A 809 2.36 -21.00 -8.98
CA ALA A 809 0.98 -20.60 -8.67
C ALA A 809 0.23 -21.82 -8.11
N VAL A 810 -0.79 -21.60 -7.28
CA VAL A 810 -1.56 -22.69 -6.65
C VAL A 810 -3.05 -22.49 -6.92
N ASP A 811 -3.76 -23.58 -7.21
CA ASP A 811 -5.21 -23.56 -7.38
C ASP A 811 -5.98 -23.94 -6.11
N ALA A 812 -7.32 -23.84 -6.16
CA ALA A 812 -8.21 -24.19 -5.06
C ALA A 812 -8.17 -25.68 -4.65
N TRP A 813 -7.57 -26.55 -5.45
CA TRP A 813 -7.37 -27.97 -5.15
C TRP A 813 -5.95 -28.26 -4.63
N ASN A 814 -5.15 -27.21 -4.42
CA ASN A 814 -3.76 -27.26 -3.98
C ASN A 814 -2.84 -27.91 -5.00
N ASN A 815 -3.21 -27.91 -6.28
CA ASN A 815 -2.26 -28.24 -7.34
C ASN A 815 -1.31 -27.05 -7.51
N LEU A 816 -0.01 -27.35 -7.58
CA LEU A 816 1.03 -26.35 -7.78
C LEU A 816 1.44 -26.35 -9.25
N TYR A 817 1.26 -25.22 -9.90
CA TYR A 817 1.79 -24.93 -11.23
C TYR A 817 3.19 -24.34 -11.08
N ALA A 818 4.15 -24.82 -11.88
CA ALA A 818 5.55 -24.43 -11.77
C ALA A 818 6.16 -24.17 -13.15
N SER A 819 6.82 -23.02 -13.30
CA SER A 819 7.52 -22.64 -14.53
C SER A 819 9.01 -22.97 -14.47
N GLY A 820 9.46 -23.87 -15.33
CA GLY A 820 10.80 -24.45 -15.36
C GLY A 820 11.78 -23.80 -16.35
N TYR A 821 13.07 -24.07 -16.19
CA TYR A 821 14.18 -23.40 -16.90
C TYR A 821 14.49 -23.95 -18.32
N SER A 822 13.51 -24.55 -18.99
CA SER A 822 13.67 -25.08 -20.36
C SER A 822 12.54 -24.63 -21.27
N LEU A 823 12.82 -24.55 -22.57
CA LEU A 823 11.82 -24.24 -23.60
C LEU A 823 11.23 -25.51 -24.20
N VAL A 824 9.94 -25.45 -24.51
CA VAL A 824 9.22 -26.37 -25.40
C VAL A 824 8.77 -25.63 -26.65
N GLN A 825 8.42 -26.39 -27.68
CA GLN A 825 7.73 -25.83 -28.84
C GLN A 825 6.37 -25.28 -28.37
N GLY A 826 5.96 -24.14 -28.93
CA GLY A 826 4.69 -23.49 -28.64
C GLY A 826 3.87 -23.24 -29.90
N ALA A 827 2.74 -22.54 -29.73
CA ALA A 827 1.82 -22.21 -30.80
C ALA A 827 2.51 -21.44 -31.95
N GLY A 828 2.13 -21.73 -33.20
CA GLY A 828 2.66 -21.03 -34.37
C GLY A 828 4.15 -21.30 -34.67
N GLY A 829 4.76 -22.30 -34.02
CA GLY A 829 6.19 -22.59 -34.17
C GLY A 829 7.09 -21.69 -33.31
N ASP A 830 6.50 -20.94 -32.38
CA ASP A 830 7.24 -20.21 -31.35
C ASP A 830 7.74 -21.15 -30.23
N VAL A 831 8.31 -20.59 -29.17
CA VAL A 831 8.74 -21.33 -27.98
C VAL A 831 8.08 -20.80 -26.71
N SER A 832 7.79 -21.71 -25.79
CA SER A 832 7.14 -21.45 -24.50
C SER A 832 7.95 -22.13 -23.40
N PRO A 833 8.02 -21.58 -22.17
CA PRO A 833 8.67 -22.26 -21.06
C PRO A 833 7.94 -23.55 -20.69
N VAL A 834 8.66 -24.49 -20.10
CA VAL A 834 8.06 -25.70 -19.53
C VAL A 834 7.18 -25.32 -18.34
N ILE A 835 5.91 -25.70 -18.40
CA ILE A 835 4.97 -25.60 -17.29
C ILE A 835 4.66 -27.01 -16.77
N GLY A 836 4.77 -27.19 -15.46
CA GLY A 836 4.48 -28.43 -14.76
C GLY A 836 3.41 -28.29 -13.71
N VAL A 837 2.72 -29.39 -13.44
CA VAL A 837 1.74 -29.51 -12.38
C VAL A 837 2.25 -30.52 -11.35
N TRP A 838 2.29 -30.09 -10.11
CA TRP A 838 2.62 -30.92 -8.96
C TRP A 838 1.38 -31.09 -8.10
N THR A 839 1.21 -32.29 -7.57
CA THR A 839 0.07 -32.64 -6.71
C THR A 839 0.55 -32.95 -5.29
N PRO A 840 -0.27 -32.67 -4.26
CA PRO A 840 0.04 -33.06 -2.89
C PRO A 840 0.22 -34.57 -2.76
N THR A 841 1.18 -35.01 -1.95
CA THR A 841 1.32 -36.42 -1.57
C THR A 841 0.52 -36.71 -0.31
N ALA A 842 -0.28 -37.77 -0.32
CA ALA A 842 -1.00 -38.21 0.88
C ALA A 842 -0.02 -38.53 2.03
N THR A 843 -0.38 -38.18 3.25
CA THR A 843 0.33 -38.60 4.48
C THR A 843 0.40 -40.11 4.56
N THR A 844 1.60 -40.68 4.68
CA THR A 844 1.81 -42.13 4.86
C THR A 844 1.63 -42.59 6.30
#